data_AF-A0A653Y360-F1
#
_entry.id   AF-A0A653Y360-F1
#
_cell.length_a   1.000
_cell.length_b   1.000
_cell.length_c   1.000
_cell.angle_alpha   90.00
_cell.angle_beta   90.00
_cell.angle_gamma   90.00
#
_symmetry.space_group_name_H-M   'P 1'
#
loop_
_entity.id
_entity.type
_entity.pdbx_description
1 polymer ?
#
loop_
_entity_poly.entity_id
_entity_poly.type
_entity_poly.pdbx_seq_one_letter_code
_entity_poly.pdbx_strand_id
1 'polypeptide(L)'
;MTFGWVTLAVLYLFLLFSLASWGDKNSPRARALTSHPAIYSLALAIYCTAWTFFGMVGQASRDTWIYLPIMLGPILVYVLGYRFIYKLTLVSKKQHITTISDFIASRYGKRQTVALLVTVIALLATIPYIALQLKAIGSTFQLLTQQPNSNFIVIAATTFIAVFAIYFGTKHADVTEYRRGLMLAIAFESTIKLLALVLVAFVGYSAWRQTETGPFLETFVNTAALSQFSSFNFIAQTIMAAAAIVCLPRQFHVAVIDNLSLSHLKTARWLFPLYLAIISTVIPIIAIAGKAIFAGASVEPDSYVLSLAMFSGSAWLQVIVFVGGLSAATAMIIVATLTLSTMLTNDVILPRYLAFRGNSAQKRDFSAQIRLIRRIVIGFILLMAFLYHQQMTSSRSLHSIGLIAFSLVIQLMPAILGGLYWKRAHAHGVYAGLLVGIILWVLWLVFPLVGKQTSQFANNELISQGAMISLGANTVMYIIFSWFAPHRLIDRIQAEAFVSPAVVKNSVVKGPNSNVTVSDLITLLSTFMGTGRCEQLIEQYQHLNSCILNHQASPDEDFLTFCERALGGVIGASSAKVLLDSALRGKKMDFTEVINFFDDTTQAMQFNMTALLTSLENMDQGISVVDKHLNLVAWNKRYAALYTYPEDFLAVGIPIEKLIRFNASQGEFGKLDVEAEVEKRLEHLRSGTPHRFKRQRKDGRVIEMVGNPLPGGGFVTSFNDITDHIEIQQALEESNIDLEARIKRRTEEVHTINAELRLEIERRSGAETELIRARKAAEDANASKTRFLALASHDVLQPLNAAKLYISALEEQELSNGVHEIIQKLHHSVTSSEALIGTLLDISRLDQGEMKPDIEPVDVHALLSPLIDDIRMRALEKGLSLRVWVKPLWVMADKTYLYRIMQNLLSNAVKYTQNGKVVLVIKPVKSAVSFRVYDTGIGISEDKKDNIFSDFYRINQSAEHGIGLGLGVVRRLSQQLGSDITVSSSPQKGSCFTFTLPKAQPGSSTSTAAKPKNTTFTGLQVLCVDDQRENLDAMQTLLARWGVKVMVAGSWDEALALIEQTLPQILLMDYQLSHDETQNGLALIDKIRFQLDAILPAALITATPDEDLVAKCKEQGVNYLSKPLKPAKLRALLQSMTRHIRESHYTDSD
;
A
#
# COMPACT_ATOMS: atom_id res chain seq x y z
N MET A 1 -5.18 44.69 -16.40
CA MET A 1 -4.39 43.58 -16.98
C MET A 1 -3.75 42.72 -15.90
N THR A 2 -2.79 43.23 -15.13
CA THR A 2 -2.13 42.54 -13.97
C THR A 2 -3.12 41.92 -12.99
N PHE A 3 -4.09 42.70 -12.51
CA PHE A 3 -5.13 42.21 -11.59
C PHE A 3 -5.88 41.00 -12.16
N GLY A 4 -6.26 41.03 -13.43
CA GLY A 4 -6.97 39.93 -14.09
C GLY A 4 -6.18 38.63 -14.14
N TRP A 5 -4.88 38.68 -14.46
CA TRP A 5 -4.01 37.49 -14.46
C TRP A 5 -3.79 36.91 -13.06
N VAL A 6 -3.64 37.76 -12.05
CA VAL A 6 -3.54 37.33 -10.65
C VAL A 6 -4.85 36.70 -10.18
N THR A 7 -5.99 37.33 -10.47
CA THR A 7 -7.32 36.77 -10.14
C THR A 7 -7.54 35.42 -10.81
N LEU A 8 -7.17 35.29 -12.09
CA LEU A 8 -7.25 34.02 -12.81
C LEU A 8 -6.39 32.94 -12.17
N ALA A 9 -5.15 33.25 -11.80
CA ALA A 9 -4.26 32.30 -11.11
C ALA A 9 -4.86 31.85 -9.77
N VAL A 10 -5.40 32.76 -8.97
CA VAL A 10 -6.05 32.44 -7.69
C VAL A 10 -7.31 31.59 -7.90
N LEU A 11 -8.16 31.94 -8.86
CA LEU A 11 -9.36 31.16 -9.19
C LEU A 11 -9.00 29.75 -9.66
N TYR A 12 -7.97 29.63 -10.50
CA TYR A 12 -7.48 28.34 -10.95
C TYR A 12 -6.97 27.48 -9.79
N LEU A 13 -6.15 28.06 -8.90
CA LEU A 13 -5.66 27.35 -7.73
C LEU A 13 -6.79 26.95 -6.77
N PHE A 14 -7.84 27.78 -6.64
CA PHE A 14 -9.05 27.45 -5.87
C PHE A 14 -9.89 26.35 -6.54
N LEU A 15 -9.94 26.30 -7.88
CA LEU A 15 -10.55 25.21 -8.62
C LEU A 15 -9.83 23.89 -8.34
N LEU A 16 -8.50 23.87 -8.38
CA LEU A 16 -7.70 22.70 -8.02
C LEU A 16 -7.95 22.25 -6.58
N PHE A 17 -8.03 23.20 -5.65
CA PHE A 17 -8.41 22.94 -4.27
C PHE A 17 -9.81 22.30 -4.16
N SER A 18 -10.78 22.85 -4.88
CA SER A 18 -12.15 22.36 -4.89
C SER A 18 -12.24 20.95 -5.46
N LEU A 19 -11.50 20.67 -6.53
CA LEU A 19 -11.39 19.34 -7.15
C LEU A 19 -10.73 18.33 -6.21
N ALA A 20 -9.63 18.70 -5.56
CA ALA A 20 -8.97 17.83 -4.60
C ALA A 20 -9.85 17.54 -3.38
N SER A 21 -10.48 18.58 -2.81
CA SER A 21 -11.42 18.43 -1.70
C SER A 21 -12.64 17.58 -2.08
N TRP A 22 -13.17 17.74 -3.29
CA TRP A 22 -14.26 16.92 -3.82
C TRP A 22 -13.84 15.47 -4.06
N GLY A 23 -12.65 15.22 -4.60
CA GLY A 23 -12.11 13.87 -4.81
C GLY A 23 -11.84 13.11 -3.52
N ASP A 24 -11.58 13.80 -2.41
CA ASP A 24 -11.47 13.22 -1.06
C ASP A 24 -12.83 12.90 -0.44
N LYS A 25 -13.95 13.45 -0.94
CA LYS A 25 -15.29 13.12 -0.40
C LYS A 25 -15.65 11.67 -0.73
N ASN A 26 -16.25 10.98 0.23
CA ASN A 26 -16.64 9.57 0.09
C ASN A 26 -17.92 9.36 -0.78
N SER A 27 -18.16 10.25 -1.74
CA SER A 27 -19.28 10.14 -2.67
C SER A 27 -19.03 9.04 -3.71
N PRO A 28 -20.07 8.31 -4.16
CA PRO A 28 -19.90 7.21 -5.11
C PRO A 28 -19.30 7.67 -6.45
N ARG A 29 -19.68 8.86 -6.93
CA ARG A 29 -19.12 9.46 -8.16
C ARG A 29 -17.64 9.82 -8.02
N ALA A 30 -17.25 10.46 -6.90
CA ALA A 30 -15.85 10.78 -6.64
C ALA A 30 -14.99 9.50 -6.53
N ARG A 31 -15.52 8.44 -5.89
CA ARG A 31 -14.83 7.15 -5.78
C ARG A 31 -14.68 6.44 -7.13
N ALA A 32 -15.73 6.42 -7.95
CA ALA A 32 -15.67 5.85 -9.29
C ALA A 32 -14.62 6.55 -10.17
N LEU A 33 -14.58 7.90 -10.13
CA LEU A 33 -13.60 8.66 -10.90
C LEU A 33 -12.18 8.48 -10.38
N THR A 34 -11.95 8.63 -9.06
CA THR A 34 -10.61 8.57 -8.45
C THR A 34 -10.00 7.17 -8.44
N SER A 35 -10.81 6.12 -8.57
CA SER A 35 -10.34 4.73 -8.72
C SER A 35 -10.06 4.32 -10.16
N HIS A 36 -10.41 5.16 -11.14
CA HIS A 36 -10.21 4.82 -12.55
C HIS A 36 -8.71 4.75 -12.91
N PRO A 37 -8.23 3.70 -13.62
CA PRO A 37 -6.81 3.52 -13.95
C PRO A 37 -6.21 4.68 -14.78
N ALA A 38 -7.04 5.36 -15.57
CA ALA A 38 -6.62 6.52 -16.35
C ALA A 38 -6.19 7.71 -15.49
N ILE A 39 -6.83 7.94 -14.34
CA ILE A 39 -6.47 9.03 -13.42
C ILE A 39 -5.07 8.80 -12.86
N TYR A 40 -4.77 7.57 -12.44
CA TYR A 40 -3.42 7.19 -12.00
C TYR A 40 -2.39 7.41 -13.12
N SER A 41 -2.70 6.98 -14.34
CA SER A 41 -1.79 7.11 -15.49
C SER A 41 -1.52 8.57 -15.87
N LEU A 42 -2.54 9.44 -15.80
CA LEU A 42 -2.41 10.88 -16.03
C LEU A 42 -1.72 11.57 -14.85
N ALA A 43 -1.87 11.09 -13.62
CA ALA A 43 -1.18 11.64 -12.46
C ALA A 43 0.34 11.43 -12.52
N LEU A 44 0.82 10.34 -13.13
CA LEU A 44 2.24 10.12 -13.42
C LEU A 44 2.85 11.22 -14.29
N ALA A 45 2.03 11.93 -15.09
CA ALA A 45 2.46 13.08 -15.87
C ALA A 45 2.81 14.32 -15.03
N ILE A 46 2.77 14.25 -13.69
CA ILE A 46 3.51 15.17 -12.82
C ILE A 46 5.02 15.19 -13.11
N TYR A 47 5.54 14.19 -13.83
CA TYR A 47 6.88 14.23 -14.43
C TYR A 47 7.07 15.43 -15.38
N CYS A 48 6.02 15.83 -16.10
CA CYS A 48 6.03 16.98 -17.00
C CYS A 48 5.81 18.27 -16.20
N THR A 49 6.91 18.95 -15.89
CA THR A 49 6.96 20.17 -15.06
C THR A 49 7.06 21.43 -15.92
N ALA A 50 7.22 22.61 -15.31
CA ALA A 50 7.48 23.84 -16.07
C ALA A 50 8.79 23.73 -16.88
N TRP A 51 9.70 22.84 -16.50
CA TRP A 51 10.88 22.53 -17.29
C TRP A 51 10.54 21.83 -18.62
N THR A 52 9.63 20.86 -18.63
CA THR A 52 9.19 20.24 -19.90
C THR A 52 8.31 21.16 -20.70
N PHE A 53 7.50 21.98 -20.02
CA PHE A 53 6.57 22.91 -20.67
C PHE A 53 7.30 24.06 -21.37
N PHE A 54 8.30 24.68 -20.73
CA PHE A 54 9.03 25.83 -21.27
C PHE A 54 10.45 25.46 -21.73
N GLY A 55 11.23 24.83 -20.86
CA GLY A 55 12.66 24.60 -21.09
C GLY A 55 12.99 23.59 -22.19
N MET A 56 12.17 22.56 -22.40
CA MET A 56 12.39 21.61 -23.50
C MET A 56 12.21 22.24 -24.89
N VAL A 57 11.26 23.16 -25.03
CA VAL A 57 11.09 23.92 -26.28
C VAL A 57 12.30 24.79 -26.54
N GLY A 58 12.79 25.47 -25.50
CA GLY A 58 14.04 26.24 -25.58
C GLY A 58 15.25 25.37 -25.93
N GLN A 59 15.32 24.15 -25.38
CA GLN A 59 16.38 23.20 -25.71
C GLN A 59 16.28 22.67 -27.14
N ALA A 60 15.08 22.31 -27.60
CA ALA A 60 14.86 21.83 -28.97
C ALA A 60 15.21 22.91 -30.01
N SER A 61 15.00 24.19 -29.68
CA SER A 61 15.41 25.33 -30.53
C SER A 61 16.93 25.48 -30.63
N ARG A 62 17.66 25.21 -29.53
CA ARG A 62 19.14 25.32 -29.48
C ARG A 62 19.83 24.07 -30.06
N ASP A 63 19.39 22.89 -29.64
CA ASP A 63 20.11 21.62 -29.80
C ASP A 63 19.28 20.52 -30.49
N THR A 64 18.23 20.84 -31.24
CA THR A 64 17.38 19.87 -31.98
C THR A 64 16.91 18.67 -31.17
N TRP A 65 17.50 17.46 -31.27
CA TRP A 65 17.01 16.23 -30.62
C TRP A 65 17.43 16.04 -29.15
N ILE A 66 18.32 16.87 -28.60
CA ILE A 66 18.83 16.68 -27.21
C ILE A 66 17.75 16.88 -26.13
N TYR A 67 16.56 17.41 -26.45
CA TYR A 67 15.43 17.45 -25.49
C TYR A 67 14.76 16.07 -25.27
N LEU A 68 14.81 15.19 -26.28
CA LEU A 68 14.08 13.92 -26.31
C LEU A 68 14.48 12.92 -25.21
N PRO A 69 15.77 12.76 -24.81
CA PRO A 69 16.21 11.85 -23.75
C PRO A 69 15.39 11.92 -22.45
N ILE A 70 14.98 13.13 -22.05
CA ILE A 70 14.22 13.36 -20.83
C ILE A 70 12.82 12.72 -20.91
N MET A 71 12.23 12.62 -22.10
CA MET A 71 10.95 11.94 -22.32
C MET A 71 11.14 10.45 -22.63
N LEU A 72 12.20 10.11 -23.37
CA LEU A 72 12.51 8.76 -23.80
C LEU A 72 12.83 7.83 -22.62
N GLY A 73 13.61 8.28 -21.63
CA GLY A 73 13.95 7.48 -20.46
C GLY A 73 12.74 6.91 -19.74
N PRO A 74 11.76 7.74 -19.29
CA PRO A 74 10.52 7.28 -18.70
C PRO A 74 9.68 6.36 -19.60
N ILE A 75 9.62 6.62 -20.92
CA ILE A 75 8.95 5.75 -21.89
C ILE A 75 9.55 4.34 -21.85
N LEU A 76 10.88 4.23 -21.90
CA LEU A 76 11.58 2.94 -21.85
C LEU A 76 11.34 2.19 -20.54
N VAL A 77 11.34 2.90 -19.40
CA VAL A 77 11.08 2.30 -18.08
C VAL A 77 9.67 1.72 -17.98
N TYR A 78 8.64 2.40 -18.49
CA TYR A 78 7.27 1.88 -18.40
C TYR A 78 6.97 0.81 -19.46
N VAL A 79 7.49 0.94 -20.69
CA VAL A 79 7.24 -0.01 -21.78
C VAL A 79 8.05 -1.29 -21.62
N LEU A 80 9.38 -1.15 -21.44
CA LEU A 80 10.34 -2.27 -21.35
C LEU A 80 10.62 -2.67 -19.89
N GLY A 81 10.78 -1.69 -19.00
CA GLY A 81 11.04 -1.89 -17.57
C GLY A 81 9.80 -2.22 -16.72
N TYR A 82 8.67 -2.56 -17.34
CA TYR A 82 7.39 -2.82 -16.64
C TYR A 82 7.53 -3.82 -15.48
N ARG A 83 8.29 -4.91 -15.67
CA ARG A 83 8.53 -5.92 -14.63
C ARG A 83 9.23 -5.35 -13.40
N PHE A 84 10.16 -4.43 -13.62
CA PHE A 84 10.87 -3.76 -12.55
C PHE A 84 9.94 -2.86 -11.74
N ILE A 85 9.15 -2.00 -12.40
CA ILE A 85 8.17 -1.14 -11.72
C ILE A 85 7.13 -1.97 -10.97
N TYR A 86 6.61 -3.04 -11.59
CA TYR A 86 5.69 -3.96 -10.95
C TYR A 86 6.28 -4.58 -9.67
N LYS A 87 7.52 -5.08 -9.72
CA LYS A 87 8.20 -5.66 -8.56
C LYS A 87 8.45 -4.60 -7.48
N LEU A 88 8.91 -3.41 -7.87
CA LEU A 88 9.13 -2.28 -6.95
C LEU A 88 7.84 -1.94 -6.20
N THR A 89 6.72 -1.75 -6.90
CA THR A 89 5.44 -1.43 -6.28
C THR A 89 4.90 -2.57 -5.41
N LEU A 90 5.05 -3.83 -5.85
CA LEU A 90 4.63 -5.00 -5.07
C LEU A 90 5.37 -5.10 -3.73
N VAL A 91 6.70 -4.97 -3.75
CA VAL A 91 7.54 -5.06 -2.55
C VAL A 91 7.25 -3.89 -1.62
N SER A 92 7.18 -2.66 -2.13
CA SER A 92 6.87 -1.48 -1.33
C SER A 92 5.53 -1.60 -0.60
N LYS A 93 4.49 -2.11 -1.29
CA LYS A 93 3.18 -2.35 -0.66
C LYS A 93 3.22 -3.44 0.41
N LYS A 94 3.91 -4.56 0.14
CA LYS A 94 4.04 -5.67 1.11
C LYS A 94 4.83 -5.27 2.36
N GLN A 95 5.83 -4.40 2.20
CA GLN A 95 6.70 -3.95 3.28
C GLN A 95 6.24 -2.65 3.94
N HIS A 96 5.03 -2.17 3.62
CA HIS A 96 4.46 -0.92 4.15
C HIS A 96 5.40 0.29 4.03
N ILE A 97 6.12 0.36 2.92
CA ILE A 97 7.06 1.44 2.66
C ILE A 97 6.29 2.74 2.43
N THR A 98 6.76 3.82 3.05
CA THR A 98 6.12 5.15 2.97
C THR A 98 6.89 6.15 2.11
N THR A 99 8.21 6.00 1.99
CA THR A 99 9.09 6.91 1.24
C THR A 99 10.21 6.14 0.54
N ILE A 100 10.95 6.80 -0.36
CA ILE A 100 12.12 6.17 -1.00
C ILE A 100 13.29 5.94 -0.04
N SER A 101 13.47 6.81 0.97
CA SER A 101 14.47 6.62 2.03
C SER A 101 14.14 5.40 2.89
N ASP A 102 12.86 5.23 3.21
CA ASP A 102 12.33 4.07 3.93
C ASP A 102 12.46 2.78 3.10
N PHE A 103 12.21 2.84 1.78
CA PHE A 103 12.43 1.70 0.87
C PHE A 103 13.87 1.17 0.99
N ILE A 104 14.84 2.06 0.83
CA ILE A 104 16.26 1.71 0.87
C ILE A 104 16.63 1.27 2.30
N ALA A 105 16.30 2.04 3.32
CA ALA A 105 16.64 1.70 4.70
C ALA A 105 16.05 0.36 5.16
N SER A 106 14.78 0.09 4.84
CA SER A 106 14.09 -1.15 5.19
C SER A 106 14.79 -2.38 4.58
N ARG A 107 15.19 -2.30 3.30
CA ARG A 107 15.97 -3.35 2.65
C ARG A 107 17.32 -3.61 3.31
N TYR A 108 18.00 -2.56 3.76
CA TYR A 108 19.36 -2.62 4.31
C TYR A 108 19.38 -2.60 5.85
N GLY A 109 18.49 -3.39 6.46
CA GLY A 109 18.51 -3.66 7.91
C GLY A 109 17.84 -2.58 8.77
N LYS A 110 16.93 -1.78 8.21
CA LYS A 110 16.27 -0.63 8.87
C LYS A 110 17.25 0.35 9.52
N ARG A 111 18.45 0.49 8.95
CA ARG A 111 19.48 1.39 9.46
C ARG A 111 19.10 2.84 9.17
N GLN A 112 18.84 3.59 10.23
CA GLN A 112 18.40 4.98 10.13
C GLN A 112 19.42 5.89 9.42
N THR A 113 20.71 5.61 9.54
CA THR A 113 21.76 6.37 8.85
C THR A 113 21.69 6.25 7.33
N VAL A 114 21.17 5.14 6.80
CA VAL A 114 20.91 4.99 5.35
C VAL A 114 19.77 5.92 4.94
N ALA A 115 18.66 5.90 5.70
CA ALA A 115 17.51 6.76 5.45
C ALA A 115 17.92 8.25 5.46
N LEU A 116 18.73 8.66 6.46
CA LEU A 116 19.27 10.01 6.58
C LEU A 116 20.06 10.43 5.33
N LEU A 117 20.98 9.58 4.85
CA LEU A 117 21.82 9.89 3.69
C LEU A 117 20.97 10.05 2.42
N VAL A 118 20.02 9.14 2.19
CA VAL A 118 19.08 9.22 1.07
C VAL A 118 18.24 10.49 1.15
N THR A 119 17.76 10.86 2.34
CA THR A 119 16.96 12.07 2.56
C THR A 119 17.75 13.35 2.31
N VAL A 120 19.04 13.40 2.68
CA VAL A 120 19.91 14.54 2.36
C VAL A 120 20.13 14.68 0.84
N ILE A 121 20.40 13.57 0.14
CA ILE A 121 20.55 13.56 -1.34
C ILE A 121 19.26 14.07 -1.99
N ALA A 122 18.11 13.54 -1.55
CA ALA A 122 16.80 13.93 -2.06
C ALA A 122 16.52 15.44 -1.86
N LEU A 123 16.90 15.99 -0.69
CA LEU A 123 16.74 17.39 -0.36
C LEU A 123 17.65 18.30 -1.22
N LEU A 124 18.92 17.94 -1.36
CA LEU A 124 19.89 18.65 -2.20
C LEU A 124 19.49 18.66 -3.69
N ALA A 125 18.86 17.59 -4.18
CA ALA A 125 18.39 17.54 -5.57
C ALA A 125 17.08 18.31 -5.78
N THR A 126 16.16 18.23 -4.82
CA THR A 126 14.78 18.69 -5.02
C THR A 126 14.62 20.18 -4.70
N ILE A 127 15.38 20.77 -3.77
CA ILE A 127 15.29 22.21 -3.46
C ILE A 127 15.63 23.09 -4.67
N PRO A 128 16.77 22.92 -5.36
CA PRO A 128 17.08 23.68 -6.58
C PRO A 128 16.02 23.48 -7.66
N TYR A 129 15.45 22.29 -7.72
CA TYR A 129 14.42 21.95 -8.68
C TYR A 129 13.06 22.60 -8.38
N ILE A 130 12.72 22.82 -7.10
CA ILE A 130 11.56 23.63 -6.68
C ILE A 130 11.81 25.10 -7.01
N ALA A 131 13.01 25.61 -6.72
CA ALA A 131 13.40 27.00 -7.03
C ALA A 131 13.28 27.30 -8.53
N LEU A 132 13.63 26.34 -9.39
CA LEU A 132 13.43 26.40 -10.84
C LEU A 132 11.97 26.62 -11.23
N GLN A 133 11.03 25.95 -10.56
CA GLN A 133 9.60 26.11 -10.86
C GLN A 133 9.09 27.48 -10.44
N LEU A 134 9.58 28.01 -9.30
CA LEU A 134 9.26 29.38 -8.86
C LEU A 134 9.74 30.41 -9.88
N LYS A 135 10.94 30.21 -10.46
CA LYS A 135 11.47 31.05 -11.54
C LYS A 135 10.54 31.04 -12.75
N ALA A 136 10.10 29.85 -13.18
CA ALA A 136 9.19 29.71 -14.33
C ALA A 136 7.86 30.44 -14.11
N ILE A 137 7.27 30.36 -12.91
CA ILE A 137 6.06 31.13 -12.56
C ILE A 137 6.35 32.64 -12.67
N GLY A 138 7.44 33.13 -12.07
CA GLY A 138 7.83 34.54 -12.11
C GLY A 138 8.04 35.07 -13.52
N SER A 139 8.78 34.33 -14.36
CA SER A 139 9.04 34.69 -15.76
C SER A 139 7.77 34.71 -16.61
N THR A 140 6.86 33.74 -16.43
CA THR A 140 5.58 33.69 -17.15
C THR A 140 4.74 34.94 -16.86
N PHE A 141 4.66 35.34 -15.59
CA PHE A 141 3.93 36.54 -15.19
C PHE A 141 4.59 37.83 -15.69
N GLN A 142 5.92 37.93 -15.60
CA GLN A 142 6.67 39.09 -16.09
C GLN A 142 6.41 39.32 -17.58
N LEU A 143 6.40 38.25 -18.37
CA LEU A 143 6.19 38.32 -19.82
C LEU A 143 4.76 38.78 -20.18
N LEU A 144 3.73 38.30 -19.47
CA LEU A 144 2.33 38.67 -19.73
C LEU A 144 1.95 40.06 -19.20
N THR A 145 2.56 40.49 -18.12
CA THR A 145 2.19 41.74 -17.43
C THR A 145 3.07 42.93 -17.81
N GLN A 146 4.22 42.66 -18.47
CA GLN A 146 5.26 43.65 -18.82
C GLN A 146 5.76 44.46 -17.61
N GLN A 147 5.56 43.95 -16.39
CA GLN A 147 5.98 44.58 -15.15
C GLN A 147 7.36 44.06 -14.73
N PRO A 148 8.34 44.93 -14.41
CA PRO A 148 9.70 44.51 -14.08
C PRO A 148 9.80 43.80 -12.71
N ASN A 149 8.88 44.05 -11.78
CA ASN A 149 8.91 43.49 -10.42
C ASN A 149 8.06 42.22 -10.29
N SER A 150 8.62 41.07 -10.65
CA SER A 150 7.96 39.75 -10.51
C SER A 150 8.05 39.13 -9.11
N ASN A 151 8.94 39.64 -8.24
CA ASN A 151 9.20 39.09 -6.90
C ASN A 151 7.94 39.01 -6.01
N PHE A 152 7.10 40.05 -6.01
CA PHE A 152 5.87 40.05 -5.22
C PHE A 152 4.93 38.91 -5.60
N ILE A 153 4.81 38.64 -6.91
CA ILE A 153 3.96 37.56 -7.43
C ILE A 153 4.54 36.20 -7.07
N VAL A 154 5.85 36.02 -7.18
CA VAL A 154 6.52 34.78 -6.77
C VAL A 154 6.33 34.53 -5.27
N ILE A 155 6.43 35.55 -4.42
CA ILE A 155 6.14 35.45 -2.98
C ILE A 155 4.69 35.07 -2.73
N ALA A 156 3.73 35.74 -3.40
CA ALA A 156 2.31 35.44 -3.26
C ALA A 156 1.99 34.00 -3.70
N ALA A 157 2.52 33.56 -4.84
CA ALA A 157 2.37 32.20 -5.34
C ALA A 157 3.00 31.17 -4.40
N THR A 158 4.22 31.42 -3.90
CA THR A 158 4.91 30.55 -2.94
C THR A 158 4.12 30.44 -1.64
N THR A 159 3.57 31.55 -1.14
CA THR A 159 2.74 31.59 0.07
C THR A 159 1.45 30.78 -0.12
N PHE A 160 0.78 30.94 -1.25
CA PHE A 160 -0.42 30.15 -1.57
C PHE A 160 -0.10 28.65 -1.66
N ILE A 161 0.97 28.29 -2.38
CA ILE A 161 1.42 26.90 -2.50
C ILE A 161 1.79 26.32 -1.13
N ALA A 162 2.40 27.11 -0.24
CA ALA A 162 2.71 26.71 1.13
C ALA A 162 1.44 26.40 1.93
N VAL A 163 0.43 27.28 1.88
CA VAL A 163 -0.86 27.07 2.53
C VAL A 163 -1.53 25.79 2.02
N PHE A 164 -1.52 25.58 0.71
CA PHE A 164 -2.09 24.38 0.09
C PHE A 164 -1.34 23.11 0.52
N ALA A 165 0.00 23.11 0.45
CA ALA A 165 0.84 22.00 0.85
C ALA A 165 0.69 21.67 2.35
N ILE A 166 0.54 22.69 3.21
CA ILE A 166 0.26 22.52 4.65
C ILE A 166 -1.10 21.90 4.87
N TYR A 167 -2.15 22.39 4.19
CA TYR A 167 -3.50 21.89 4.35
C TYR A 167 -3.60 20.41 3.99
N PHE A 168 -3.16 20.01 2.79
CA PHE A 168 -3.20 18.61 2.38
C PHE A 168 -2.13 17.76 3.07
N GLY A 169 -0.97 18.33 3.38
CA GLY A 169 0.14 17.60 3.99
C GLY A 169 -0.04 17.23 5.46
N THR A 170 -0.87 17.99 6.18
CA THR A 170 -1.06 17.85 7.63
C THR A 170 -2.47 17.48 8.07
N LYS A 171 -3.38 17.23 7.12
CA LYS A 171 -4.77 16.82 7.39
C LYS A 171 -4.86 15.46 8.10
N HIS A 172 -4.05 14.50 7.68
CA HIS A 172 -3.98 13.16 8.29
C HIS A 172 -2.58 12.93 8.87
N ALA A 173 -2.53 12.42 10.11
CA ALA A 173 -1.28 12.09 10.79
C ALA A 173 -0.65 10.84 10.18
N ASP A 174 -1.49 9.90 9.74
CA ASP A 174 -1.06 8.70 9.03
C ASP A 174 -0.61 9.06 7.61
N VAL A 175 0.60 8.60 7.27
CA VAL A 175 1.27 8.84 5.99
C VAL A 175 0.79 7.84 4.93
N THR A 176 0.20 6.72 5.37
CA THR A 176 -0.20 5.60 4.49
C THR A 176 -1.57 5.75 3.85
N GLU A 177 -2.34 6.78 4.22
CA GLU A 177 -3.67 7.01 3.64
C GLU A 177 -3.57 7.55 2.20
N TYR A 178 -4.19 6.82 1.27
CA TYR A 178 -4.26 7.19 -0.14
C TYR A 178 -5.01 8.51 -0.36
N ARG A 179 -4.34 9.47 -1.00
CA ARG A 179 -4.85 10.83 -1.22
C ARG A 179 -5.60 10.94 -2.56
N ARG A 180 -6.83 10.40 -2.59
CA ARG A 180 -7.72 10.37 -3.77
C ARG A 180 -7.84 11.72 -4.47
N GLY A 181 -8.07 12.78 -3.70
CA GLY A 181 -8.25 14.13 -4.19
C GLY A 181 -7.01 14.71 -4.86
N LEU A 182 -5.83 14.48 -4.27
CA LEU A 182 -4.57 14.97 -4.81
C LEU A 182 -4.27 14.36 -6.19
N MET A 183 -4.47 13.05 -6.34
CA MET A 183 -4.26 12.35 -7.61
C MET A 183 -5.19 12.86 -8.71
N LEU A 184 -6.45 13.14 -8.39
CA LEU A 184 -7.40 13.72 -9.33
C LEU A 184 -6.99 15.12 -9.80
N ALA A 185 -6.56 15.98 -8.87
CA ALA A 185 -6.08 17.32 -9.22
C ALA A 185 -4.88 17.26 -10.17
N ILE A 186 -3.90 16.40 -9.89
CA ILE A 186 -2.71 16.22 -10.74
C ILE A 186 -3.08 15.69 -12.14
N ALA A 187 -4.04 14.77 -12.24
CA ALA A 187 -4.51 14.26 -13.52
C ALA A 187 -5.21 15.34 -14.36
N PHE A 188 -6.05 16.16 -13.72
CA PHE A 188 -6.71 17.31 -14.35
C PHE A 188 -5.68 18.34 -14.86
N GLU A 189 -4.73 18.70 -14.01
CA GLU A 189 -3.60 19.55 -14.34
C GLU A 189 -2.82 19.07 -15.56
N SER A 190 -2.51 17.77 -15.62
CA SER A 190 -1.77 17.17 -16.72
C SER A 190 -2.55 17.22 -18.04
N THR A 191 -3.87 17.11 -17.98
CA THR A 191 -4.75 17.26 -19.15
C THR A 191 -4.68 18.68 -19.71
N ILE A 192 -4.67 19.71 -18.83
CA ILE A 192 -4.53 21.11 -19.25
C ILE A 192 -3.17 21.37 -19.91
N LYS A 193 -2.08 20.83 -19.34
CA LYS A 193 -0.72 20.98 -19.91
C LYS A 193 -0.65 20.43 -21.34
N LEU A 194 -1.17 19.22 -21.53
CA LEU A 194 -1.19 18.58 -22.85
C LEU A 194 -2.01 19.41 -23.85
N LEU A 195 -3.21 19.82 -23.46
CA LEU A 195 -4.08 20.65 -24.30
C LEU A 195 -3.40 21.96 -24.69
N ALA A 196 -2.77 22.65 -23.74
CA ALA A 196 -2.07 23.89 -23.97
C ALA A 196 -0.93 23.73 -24.99
N LEU A 197 -0.08 22.72 -24.84
CA LEU A 197 1.03 22.48 -25.77
C LEU A 197 0.53 22.10 -27.17
N VAL A 198 -0.49 21.23 -27.28
CA VAL A 198 -1.06 20.83 -28.56
C VAL A 198 -1.66 22.04 -29.30
N LEU A 199 -2.41 22.89 -28.59
CA LEU A 199 -2.98 24.11 -29.18
C LEU A 199 -1.90 25.10 -29.62
N VAL A 200 -0.85 25.29 -28.83
CA VAL A 200 0.27 26.16 -29.21
C VAL A 200 1.04 25.61 -30.40
N ALA A 201 1.26 24.29 -30.49
CA ALA A 201 1.88 23.70 -31.67
C ALA A 201 1.02 23.86 -32.92
N PHE A 202 -0.31 23.67 -32.80
CA PHE A 202 -1.21 23.90 -33.92
C PHE A 202 -1.15 25.35 -34.41
N VAL A 203 -1.20 26.32 -33.50
CA VAL A 203 -1.10 27.74 -33.83
C VAL A 203 0.28 28.08 -34.38
N GLY A 204 1.35 27.59 -33.76
CA GLY A 204 2.73 27.78 -34.22
C GLY A 204 2.95 27.23 -35.62
N TYR A 205 2.47 26.01 -35.91
CA TYR A 205 2.53 25.43 -37.26
C TYR A 205 1.73 26.25 -38.27
N SER A 206 0.52 26.69 -37.90
CA SER A 206 -0.31 27.52 -38.78
C SER A 206 0.34 28.87 -39.11
N ALA A 207 1.01 29.48 -38.12
CA ALA A 207 1.73 30.74 -38.28
C ALA A 207 3.00 30.55 -39.11
N TRP A 208 3.78 29.49 -38.84
CA TRP A 208 4.97 29.18 -39.63
C TRP A 208 4.64 28.94 -41.11
N ARG A 209 3.55 28.22 -41.41
CA ARG A 209 3.10 27.97 -42.79
C ARG A 209 2.75 29.24 -43.57
N GLN A 210 2.44 30.34 -42.87
CA GLN A 210 2.19 31.65 -43.49
C GLN A 210 3.48 32.44 -43.73
N THR A 211 4.53 32.18 -42.96
CA THR A 211 5.80 32.94 -43.00
C THR A 211 6.85 32.29 -43.90
N GLU A 212 6.95 30.96 -43.92
CA GLU A 212 7.96 30.23 -44.67
C GLU A 212 7.36 29.11 -45.53
N THR A 213 8.03 28.77 -46.62
CA THR A 213 7.57 27.78 -47.63
C THR A 213 8.48 26.54 -47.77
N GLY A 214 9.54 26.44 -46.96
CA GLY A 214 10.47 25.30 -46.98
C GLY A 214 9.92 24.01 -46.34
N PRO A 215 10.66 22.90 -46.32
CA PRO A 215 10.27 21.69 -45.61
C PRO A 215 10.34 21.88 -44.08
N PHE A 216 9.21 21.70 -43.39
CA PHE A 216 9.07 22.00 -41.95
C PHE A 216 10.14 21.36 -41.06
N LEU A 217 10.50 20.10 -41.33
CA LEU A 217 11.42 19.32 -40.48
C LEU A 217 12.88 19.37 -40.94
N GLU A 218 13.25 20.23 -41.89
CA GLU A 218 14.60 20.27 -42.47
C GLU A 218 15.70 20.40 -41.40
N THR A 219 15.47 21.26 -40.40
CA THR A 219 16.42 21.47 -39.29
C THR A 219 16.62 20.22 -38.42
N PHE A 220 15.61 19.34 -38.32
CA PHE A 220 15.66 18.13 -37.49
C PHE A 220 16.07 16.87 -38.27
N VAL A 221 16.04 16.90 -39.60
CA VAL A 221 16.38 15.75 -40.47
C VAL A 221 17.81 15.84 -41.01
N ASN A 222 18.49 16.97 -40.81
CA ASN A 222 19.89 17.14 -41.23
C ASN A 222 20.82 16.10 -40.55
N THR A 223 21.90 15.71 -41.23
CA THR A 223 22.89 14.73 -40.77
C THR A 223 23.48 15.08 -39.40
N ALA A 224 23.75 16.37 -39.15
CA ALA A 224 24.20 16.87 -37.86
C ALA A 224 23.17 16.60 -36.74
N ALA A 225 21.88 16.81 -37.00
CA ALA A 225 20.81 16.55 -36.04
C ALA A 225 20.65 15.04 -35.77
N LEU A 226 20.68 14.21 -36.81
CA LEU A 226 20.58 12.76 -36.67
C LEU A 226 21.79 12.13 -35.93
N SER A 227 22.98 12.73 -36.06
CA SER A 227 24.17 12.27 -35.32
C SER A 227 24.04 12.42 -33.79
N GLN A 228 23.12 13.26 -33.30
CA GLN A 228 22.90 13.46 -31.88
C GLN A 228 22.36 12.22 -31.18
N PHE A 229 21.60 11.35 -31.86
CA PHE A 229 21.08 10.11 -31.29
C PHE A 229 22.19 9.15 -30.83
N SER A 230 23.33 9.15 -31.55
CA SER A 230 24.53 8.38 -31.19
C SER A 230 25.46 9.11 -30.21
N SER A 231 25.16 10.36 -29.84
CA SER A 231 26.02 11.11 -28.93
C SER A 231 26.00 10.55 -27.51
N PHE A 232 27.14 10.62 -26.83
CA PHE A 232 27.26 10.21 -25.42
C PHE A 232 26.25 10.95 -24.53
N ASN A 233 26.07 12.25 -24.78
CA ASN A 233 25.15 13.09 -24.02
C ASN A 233 23.70 12.60 -24.11
N PHE A 234 23.24 12.21 -25.31
CA PHE A 234 21.89 11.69 -25.52
C PHE A 234 21.64 10.41 -24.72
N ILE A 235 22.60 9.47 -24.75
CA ILE A 235 22.51 8.20 -24.03
C ILE A 235 22.55 8.44 -22.52
N ALA A 236 23.51 9.24 -22.04
CA ALA A 236 23.68 9.55 -20.62
C ALA A 236 22.44 10.24 -20.04
N GLN A 237 21.88 11.23 -20.73
CA GLN A 237 20.64 11.90 -20.30
C GLN A 237 19.43 10.95 -20.32
N THR A 238 19.37 10.00 -21.26
CA THR A 238 18.30 8.99 -21.31
C THR A 238 18.34 8.09 -20.08
N ILE A 239 19.54 7.64 -19.68
CA ILE A 239 19.76 6.85 -18.46
C ILE A 239 19.42 7.67 -17.21
N MET A 240 19.84 8.94 -17.15
CA MET A 240 19.50 9.84 -16.05
C MET A 240 17.99 10.05 -15.91
N ALA A 241 17.28 10.26 -17.01
CA ALA A 241 15.83 10.43 -17.01
C ALA A 241 15.10 9.14 -16.62
N ALA A 242 15.57 7.99 -17.11
CA ALA A 242 15.08 6.66 -16.73
C ALA A 242 15.30 6.39 -15.22
N ALA A 243 16.37 6.91 -14.63
CA ALA A 243 16.57 6.81 -13.20
C ALA A 243 15.72 7.82 -12.42
N ALA A 244 15.60 9.05 -12.91
CA ALA A 244 14.86 10.11 -12.23
C ALA A 244 13.36 9.78 -12.05
N ILE A 245 12.72 9.13 -13.03
CA ILE A 245 11.31 8.72 -12.91
C ILE A 245 11.08 7.73 -11.76
N VAL A 246 12.11 6.99 -11.35
CA VAL A 246 12.04 6.03 -10.24
C VAL A 246 12.50 6.67 -8.93
N CYS A 247 13.64 7.36 -8.97
CA CYS A 247 14.39 7.78 -7.79
C CYS A 247 13.93 9.14 -7.22
N LEU A 248 13.21 9.96 -7.98
CA LEU A 248 12.72 11.24 -7.47
C LEU A 248 11.65 11.00 -6.39
N PRO A 249 11.77 11.59 -5.18
CA PRO A 249 10.83 11.35 -4.08
C PRO A 249 9.37 11.57 -4.47
N ARG A 250 9.09 12.65 -5.21
CA ARG A 250 7.74 12.96 -5.72
C ARG A 250 7.21 11.88 -6.67
N GLN A 251 8.07 11.37 -7.55
CA GLN A 251 7.69 10.36 -8.54
C GLN A 251 7.50 9.01 -7.87
N PHE A 252 8.39 8.64 -6.96
CA PHE A 252 8.26 7.44 -6.15
C PHE A 252 6.95 7.45 -5.36
N HIS A 253 6.59 8.58 -4.74
CA HIS A 253 5.34 8.69 -4.00
C HIS A 253 4.12 8.50 -4.92
N VAL A 254 4.03 9.22 -6.03
CA VAL A 254 2.88 9.13 -6.95
C VAL A 254 2.80 7.76 -7.64
N ALA A 255 3.94 7.21 -8.07
CA ALA A 255 3.98 5.96 -8.82
C ALA A 255 3.83 4.71 -7.93
N VAL A 256 4.40 4.71 -6.73
CA VAL A 256 4.50 3.53 -5.87
C VAL A 256 3.55 3.61 -4.67
N ILE A 257 3.61 4.71 -3.91
CA ILE A 257 2.85 4.88 -2.65
C ILE A 257 1.36 5.12 -2.95
N ASP A 258 1.05 6.08 -3.83
CA ASP A 258 -0.31 6.43 -4.23
C ASP A 258 -0.88 5.50 -5.33
N ASN A 259 -0.27 4.34 -5.55
CA ASN A 259 -0.89 3.34 -6.40
C ASN A 259 -2.02 2.64 -5.63
N LEU A 260 -3.28 2.76 -6.09
CA LEU A 260 -4.41 2.04 -5.48
C LEU A 260 -4.32 0.52 -5.69
N SER A 261 -4.13 0.10 -6.92
CA SER A 261 -4.12 -1.32 -7.29
C SER A 261 -2.99 -1.60 -8.29
N LEU A 262 -2.39 -2.78 -8.18
CA LEU A 262 -1.32 -3.21 -9.08
C LEU A 262 -1.82 -3.36 -10.54
N SER A 263 -3.14 -3.49 -10.76
CA SER A 263 -3.71 -3.52 -12.11
C SER A 263 -3.61 -2.16 -12.82
N HIS A 264 -3.59 -1.04 -12.10
CA HIS A 264 -3.43 0.29 -12.72
C HIS A 264 -2.11 0.44 -13.46
N LEU A 265 -1.06 -0.29 -13.04
CA LEU A 265 0.22 -0.32 -13.75
C LEU A 265 0.09 -0.88 -15.17
N LYS A 266 -0.87 -1.77 -15.44
CA LYS A 266 -1.11 -2.30 -16.80
C LYS A 266 -1.60 -1.21 -17.75
N THR A 267 -2.49 -0.35 -17.30
CA THR A 267 -2.97 0.81 -18.08
C THR A 267 -1.87 1.87 -18.20
N ALA A 268 -1.17 2.16 -17.10
CA ALA A 268 -0.09 3.14 -17.08
C ALA A 268 1.07 2.77 -18.02
N ARG A 269 1.34 1.47 -18.22
CA ARG A 269 2.34 0.97 -19.19
C ARG A 269 2.19 1.56 -20.59
N TRP A 270 0.97 1.87 -21.02
CA TRP A 270 0.69 2.39 -22.36
C TRP A 270 0.24 3.84 -22.35
N LEU A 271 -0.67 4.21 -21.44
CA LEU A 271 -1.27 5.54 -21.42
C LEU A 271 -0.27 6.64 -21.02
N PHE A 272 0.62 6.37 -20.06
CA PHE A 272 1.64 7.35 -19.66
C PHE A 272 2.70 7.56 -20.76
N PRO A 273 3.29 6.52 -21.37
CA PRO A 273 4.14 6.69 -22.54
C PRO A 273 3.47 7.37 -23.73
N LEU A 274 2.19 7.08 -24.00
CA LEU A 274 1.42 7.78 -25.04
C LEU A 274 1.36 9.28 -24.77
N TYR A 275 1.05 9.68 -23.52
CA TYR A 275 1.06 11.09 -23.11
C TYR A 275 2.42 11.76 -23.37
N LEU A 276 3.52 11.08 -23.00
CA LEU A 276 4.88 11.58 -23.21
C LEU A 276 5.24 11.66 -24.71
N ALA A 277 4.79 10.70 -25.52
CA ALA A 277 5.03 10.68 -26.96
C ALA A 277 4.33 11.83 -27.69
N ILE A 278 3.10 12.18 -27.28
CA ILE A 278 2.37 13.33 -27.82
C ILE A 278 3.14 14.62 -27.52
N ILE A 279 3.56 14.84 -26.27
CA ILE A 279 4.36 16.03 -25.92
C ILE A 279 5.68 16.05 -26.72
N SER A 280 6.35 14.91 -26.84
CA SER A 280 7.63 14.80 -27.56
C SER A 280 7.51 15.16 -29.04
N THR A 281 6.35 14.90 -29.65
CA THR A 281 6.04 15.22 -31.05
C THR A 281 5.69 16.70 -31.24
N VAL A 282 5.02 17.29 -30.24
CA VAL A 282 4.56 18.69 -30.25
C VAL A 282 5.70 19.69 -30.03
N ILE A 283 6.72 19.34 -29.23
CA ILE A 283 7.84 20.23 -28.90
C ILE A 283 8.63 20.73 -30.12
N PRO A 284 9.08 19.88 -31.08
CA PRO A 284 9.77 20.35 -32.28
C PRO A 284 8.94 21.34 -33.08
N ILE A 285 7.63 21.13 -33.16
CA ILE A 285 6.72 21.99 -33.92
C ILE A 285 6.77 23.42 -33.35
N ILE A 286 6.68 23.54 -32.02
CA ILE A 286 6.74 24.82 -31.32
C ILE A 286 8.14 25.46 -31.48
N ALA A 287 9.20 24.67 -31.37
CA ALA A 287 10.57 25.16 -31.46
C ALA A 287 10.90 25.73 -32.84
N ILE A 288 10.51 25.03 -33.92
CA ILE A 288 10.69 25.47 -35.30
C ILE A 288 9.89 26.74 -35.56
N ALA A 289 8.61 26.74 -35.21
CA ALA A 289 7.74 27.91 -35.39
C ALA A 289 8.25 29.13 -34.62
N GLY A 290 8.66 28.96 -33.36
CA GLY A 290 9.21 30.03 -32.55
C GLY A 290 10.51 30.60 -33.11
N LYS A 291 11.42 29.73 -33.58
CA LYS A 291 12.69 30.16 -34.19
C LYS A 291 12.46 30.97 -35.46
N ALA A 292 11.55 30.53 -36.33
CA ALA A 292 11.25 31.23 -37.58
C ALA A 292 10.56 32.59 -37.34
N ILE A 293 9.55 32.63 -36.48
CA ILE A 293 8.75 33.84 -36.23
C ILE A 293 9.55 34.89 -35.44
N PHE A 294 10.39 34.47 -34.49
CA PHE A 294 11.13 35.36 -33.60
C PHE A 294 12.62 35.49 -33.95
N ALA A 295 13.05 35.09 -35.16
CA ALA A 295 14.46 35.10 -35.59
C ALA A 295 15.17 36.47 -35.45
N GLY A 296 14.42 37.58 -35.42
CA GLY A 296 14.93 38.96 -35.25
C GLY A 296 14.51 39.66 -33.95
N ALA A 297 13.73 39.00 -33.08
CA ALA A 297 13.35 39.54 -31.79
C ALA A 297 14.22 38.90 -30.70
N SER A 298 14.79 39.69 -29.78
CA SER A 298 15.63 39.20 -28.67
C SER A 298 14.82 38.44 -27.60
N VAL A 299 14.02 37.46 -28.01
CA VAL A 299 13.13 36.65 -27.19
C VAL A 299 13.84 35.36 -26.83
N GLU A 300 13.95 35.07 -25.53
CA GLU A 300 14.59 33.83 -25.08
C GLU A 300 13.81 32.59 -25.54
N PRO A 301 14.48 31.55 -26.08
CA PRO A 301 13.83 30.33 -26.56
C PRO A 301 12.93 29.60 -25.54
N ASP A 302 13.27 29.69 -24.25
CA ASP A 302 12.49 29.08 -23.18
C ASP A 302 11.08 29.71 -23.06
N SER A 303 10.86 30.92 -23.62
CA SER A 303 9.57 31.63 -23.60
C SER A 303 8.67 31.38 -24.81
N TYR A 304 9.13 30.63 -25.83
CA TYR A 304 8.43 30.49 -27.11
C TYR A 304 6.98 30.00 -27.00
N VAL A 305 6.69 29.09 -26.06
CA VAL A 305 5.31 28.61 -25.84
C VAL A 305 4.37 29.77 -25.51
N LEU A 306 4.81 30.67 -24.64
CA LEU A 306 4.03 31.83 -24.22
C LEU A 306 4.04 32.93 -25.29
N SER A 307 5.19 33.16 -25.92
CA SER A 307 5.35 34.17 -26.97
C SER A 307 4.51 33.85 -28.21
N LEU A 308 4.40 32.58 -28.63
CA LEU A 308 3.51 32.16 -29.72
C LEU A 308 2.03 32.33 -29.34
N ALA A 309 1.67 32.06 -28.08
CA ALA A 309 0.32 32.29 -27.61
C ALA A 309 -0.05 33.79 -27.66
N MET A 310 0.88 34.67 -27.27
CA MET A 310 0.70 36.12 -27.39
C MET A 310 0.63 36.57 -28.86
N PHE A 311 1.49 36.04 -29.72
CA PHE A 311 1.51 36.33 -31.15
C PHE A 311 0.19 36.00 -31.85
N SER A 312 -0.50 34.94 -31.40
CA SER A 312 -1.81 34.55 -31.97
C SER A 312 -2.92 35.61 -31.81
N GLY A 313 -2.76 36.58 -30.92
CA GLY A 313 -3.80 37.55 -30.56
C GLY A 313 -5.00 36.97 -29.80
N SER A 314 -5.07 35.64 -29.61
CA SER A 314 -6.20 34.98 -28.93
C SER A 314 -6.07 35.04 -27.41
N ALA A 315 -6.97 35.78 -26.76
CA ALA A 315 -7.05 35.83 -25.29
C ALA A 315 -7.26 34.44 -24.66
N TRP A 316 -8.06 33.58 -25.30
CA TRP A 316 -8.31 32.21 -24.82
C TRP A 316 -7.04 31.35 -24.81
N LEU A 317 -6.22 31.43 -25.87
CA LEU A 317 -4.97 30.68 -25.94
C LEU A 317 -3.97 31.17 -24.90
N GLN A 318 -3.84 32.48 -24.73
CA GLN A 318 -2.98 33.06 -23.69
C GLN A 318 -3.40 32.57 -22.29
N VAL A 319 -4.71 32.52 -22.00
CA VAL A 319 -5.25 31.99 -20.74
C VAL A 319 -4.92 30.51 -20.56
N ILE A 320 -5.17 29.67 -21.57
CA ILE A 320 -4.90 28.22 -21.49
C ILE A 320 -3.40 27.95 -21.27
N VAL A 321 -2.53 28.68 -21.97
CA VAL A 321 -1.07 28.51 -21.88
C VAL A 321 -0.54 29.02 -20.55
N PHE A 322 -1.05 30.15 -20.07
CA PHE A 322 -0.72 30.67 -18.74
C PHE A 322 -1.11 29.68 -17.63
N VAL A 323 -2.34 29.16 -17.68
CA VAL A 323 -2.82 28.14 -16.73
C VAL A 323 -2.01 26.85 -16.87
N GLY A 324 -1.67 26.43 -18.09
CA GLY A 324 -0.80 25.28 -18.35
C GLY A 324 0.59 25.44 -17.72
N GLY A 325 1.21 26.61 -17.86
CA GLY A 325 2.50 26.94 -17.23
C GLY A 325 2.44 26.96 -15.70
N LEU A 326 1.40 27.59 -15.13
CA LEU A 326 1.17 27.62 -13.69
C LEU A 326 0.92 26.21 -13.14
N SER A 327 0.12 25.40 -13.85
CA SER A 327 -0.10 23.99 -13.53
C SER A 327 1.18 23.16 -13.61
N ALA A 328 2.05 23.44 -14.56
CA ALA A 328 3.29 22.69 -14.72
C ALA A 328 4.24 22.88 -13.51
N ALA A 329 4.17 24.02 -12.83
CA ALA A 329 4.94 24.31 -11.63
C ALA A 329 4.26 23.86 -10.34
N THR A 330 2.96 24.09 -10.18
CA THR A 330 2.24 23.99 -8.89
C THR A 330 2.16 22.57 -8.34
N ALA A 331 1.64 21.59 -9.09
CA ALA A 331 1.60 20.19 -8.64
C ALA A 331 2.99 19.65 -8.26
N MET A 332 4.01 20.02 -9.03
CA MET A 332 5.39 19.63 -8.76
C MET A 332 5.84 20.12 -7.37
N ILE A 333 5.67 21.41 -7.09
CA ILE A 333 6.09 22.02 -5.82
C ILE A 333 5.32 21.40 -4.65
N ILE A 334 4.00 21.21 -4.79
CA ILE A 334 3.14 20.67 -3.73
C ILE A 334 3.58 19.25 -3.35
N VAL A 335 3.67 18.34 -4.32
CA VAL A 335 4.00 16.92 -4.05
C VAL A 335 5.47 16.78 -3.62
N ALA A 336 6.39 17.54 -4.21
CA ALA A 336 7.80 17.53 -3.80
C ALA A 336 7.97 17.98 -2.34
N THR A 337 7.30 19.05 -1.93
CA THR A 337 7.41 19.57 -0.56
C THR A 337 6.75 18.63 0.44
N LEU A 338 5.62 18.02 0.07
CA LEU A 338 4.94 17.03 0.90
C LEU A 338 5.80 15.78 1.17
N THR A 339 6.38 15.23 0.10
CA THR A 339 7.21 14.02 0.18
C THR A 339 8.49 14.26 0.97
N LEU A 340 9.18 15.36 0.69
CA LEU A 340 10.36 15.78 1.46
C LEU A 340 10.03 16.05 2.93
N SER A 341 8.91 16.69 3.21
CA SER A 341 8.50 16.97 4.59
C SER A 341 8.27 15.69 5.38
N THR A 342 7.68 14.68 4.73
CA THR A 342 7.49 13.35 5.31
C THR A 342 8.82 12.66 5.59
N MET A 343 9.73 12.63 4.60
CA MET A 343 11.07 12.06 4.74
C MET A 343 11.88 12.76 5.85
N LEU A 344 11.91 14.09 5.86
CA LEU A 344 12.67 14.87 6.83
C LEU A 344 12.09 14.72 8.25
N THR A 345 10.78 14.65 8.38
CA THR A 345 10.12 14.41 9.67
C THR A 345 10.47 13.03 10.21
N ASN A 346 10.32 11.98 9.39
CA ASN A 346 10.46 10.59 9.83
C ASN A 346 11.92 10.17 10.02
N ASP A 347 12.83 10.58 9.14
CA ASP A 347 14.21 10.07 9.12
C ASP A 347 15.18 10.91 9.96
N VAL A 348 14.88 12.21 10.13
CA VAL A 348 15.81 13.20 10.70
C VAL A 348 15.30 13.82 11.99
N ILE A 349 14.07 14.35 11.99
CA ILE A 349 13.56 15.14 13.11
C ILE A 349 13.00 14.25 14.22
N LEU A 350 12.11 13.31 13.90
CA LEU A 350 11.39 12.50 14.88
C LEU A 350 12.33 11.66 15.76
N PRO A 351 13.36 10.98 15.23
CA PRO A 351 14.25 10.17 16.06
C PRO A 351 15.10 11.03 17.01
N ARG A 352 15.55 12.21 16.57
CA ARG A 352 16.26 13.16 17.43
C ARG A 352 15.33 13.75 18.50
N TYR A 353 14.09 14.06 18.13
CA TYR A 353 13.09 14.59 19.05
C TYR A 353 12.76 13.59 20.18
N LEU A 354 12.65 12.31 19.84
CA LEU A 354 12.44 11.23 20.81
C LEU A 354 13.68 10.95 21.66
N ALA A 355 14.89 11.04 21.09
CA ALA A 355 16.13 10.87 21.83
C ALA A 355 16.38 11.99 22.87
N PHE A 356 15.94 13.22 22.59
CA PHE A 356 16.13 14.39 23.46
C PHE A 356 15.15 14.45 24.64
N ARG A 357 13.97 13.84 24.51
CA ARG A 357 12.94 13.79 25.56
C ARG A 357 12.93 12.41 26.19
N GLY A 358 13.84 12.20 27.14
CA GLY A 358 13.91 10.99 27.94
C GLY A 358 12.56 10.61 28.55
N ASN A 359 12.25 9.32 28.47
CA ASN A 359 11.32 8.46 29.24
C ASN A 359 10.18 9.12 30.06
N SER A 360 9.51 10.15 29.56
CA SER A 360 8.30 10.70 30.18
C SER A 360 7.10 9.89 29.73
N ALA A 361 6.75 8.88 30.54
CA ALA A 361 5.62 7.98 30.39
C ALA A 361 4.27 8.68 30.66
N GLN A 362 3.91 9.67 29.84
CA GLN A 362 2.54 10.16 29.78
C GLN A 362 2.02 10.04 28.35
N LYS A 363 0.86 9.38 28.20
CA LYS A 363 0.04 9.25 26.99
C LYS A 363 -0.28 10.64 26.40
N ARG A 364 0.69 11.25 25.74
CA ARG A 364 0.47 12.45 24.94
C ARG A 364 0.22 12.01 23.51
N ASP A 365 -0.86 12.52 22.94
CA ASP A 365 -1.16 12.36 21.52
C ASP A 365 -0.10 13.11 20.70
N PHE A 366 0.94 12.39 20.27
CA PHE A 366 2.04 12.92 19.46
C PHE A 366 1.57 13.38 18.07
N SER A 367 0.34 13.03 17.65
CA SER A 367 -0.21 13.36 16.35
C SER A 367 -0.30 14.88 16.12
N ALA A 368 -0.63 15.66 17.15
CA ALA A 368 -0.68 17.12 17.05
C ALA A 368 0.72 17.73 16.85
N GLN A 369 1.72 17.22 17.57
CA GLN A 369 3.11 17.70 17.48
C GLN A 369 3.76 17.31 16.14
N ILE A 370 3.55 16.08 15.68
CA ILE A 370 4.02 15.62 14.36
C ILE A 370 3.42 16.49 13.25
N ARG A 371 2.12 16.82 13.34
CA ARG A 371 1.49 17.74 12.39
C ARG A 371 2.15 19.12 12.41
N LEU A 372 2.40 19.71 13.58
CA LEU A 372 3.07 21.01 13.69
C LEU A 372 4.47 20.99 13.08
N ILE A 373 5.28 19.98 13.42
CA ILE A 373 6.63 19.79 12.87
C ILE A 373 6.57 19.75 11.34
N ARG A 374 5.63 18.96 10.78
CA ARG A 374 5.45 18.86 9.33
C ARG A 374 5.13 20.22 8.70
N ARG A 375 4.29 21.06 9.32
CA ARG A 375 3.99 22.42 8.84
C ARG A 375 5.23 23.32 8.80
N ILE A 376 6.01 23.30 9.86
CA ILE A 376 7.25 24.09 9.96
C ILE A 376 8.24 23.63 8.89
N VAL A 377 8.40 22.33 8.71
CA VAL A 377 9.29 21.76 7.69
C VAL A 377 8.87 22.17 6.27
N ILE A 378 7.57 22.12 5.95
CA ILE A 378 7.06 22.57 4.65
C ILE A 378 7.42 24.03 4.41
N GLY A 379 7.19 24.90 5.40
CA GLY A 379 7.55 26.32 5.33
C GLY A 379 9.06 26.52 5.14
N PHE A 380 9.89 25.77 5.86
CA PHE A 380 11.35 25.81 5.75
C PHE A 380 11.85 25.39 4.36
N ILE A 381 11.34 24.30 3.79
CA ILE A 381 11.73 23.83 2.45
C ILE A 381 11.40 24.88 1.39
N LEU A 382 10.20 25.46 1.44
CA LEU A 382 9.78 26.50 0.49
C LEU A 382 10.57 27.80 0.65
N LEU A 383 10.90 28.18 1.89
CA LEU A 383 11.77 29.32 2.15
C LEU A 383 13.17 29.10 1.57
N MET A 384 13.76 27.92 1.77
CA MET A 384 15.07 27.58 1.18
C MET A 384 15.03 27.59 -0.35
N ALA A 385 13.96 27.06 -0.96
CA ALA A 385 13.78 27.10 -2.40
C ALA A 385 13.62 28.54 -2.92
N PHE A 386 12.93 29.42 -2.18
CA PHE A 386 12.79 30.83 -2.52
C PHE A 386 14.13 31.59 -2.40
N LEU A 387 14.90 31.36 -1.34
CA LEU A 387 16.23 31.97 -1.19
C LEU A 387 17.19 31.50 -2.30
N TYR A 388 17.14 30.21 -2.65
CA TYR A 388 17.90 29.67 -3.77
C TYR A 388 17.50 30.32 -5.09
N HIS A 389 16.20 30.50 -5.34
CA HIS A 389 15.69 31.24 -6.50
C HIS A 389 16.29 32.65 -6.58
N GLN A 390 16.30 33.39 -5.47
CA GLN A 390 16.81 34.77 -5.43
C GLN A 390 18.31 34.85 -5.76
N GLN A 391 19.12 33.92 -5.24
CA GLN A 391 20.56 33.86 -5.53
C GLN A 391 20.90 33.48 -6.97
N MET A 392 20.05 32.67 -7.63
CA MET A 392 20.32 32.09 -8.96
C MET A 392 19.82 32.95 -10.14
N THR A 393 19.35 34.18 -9.87
CA THR A 393 18.61 35.01 -10.84
C THR A 393 19.41 35.35 -12.12
N SER A 394 20.74 35.29 -12.12
CA SER A 394 21.54 36.04 -13.11
C SER A 394 22.24 35.28 -14.25
N SER A 395 22.14 33.96 -14.47
CA SER A 395 22.98 33.36 -15.55
C SER A 395 22.73 31.93 -16.07
N ARG A 396 21.65 31.21 -15.72
CA ARG A 396 21.49 29.80 -16.17
C ARG A 396 20.12 29.49 -16.81
N SER A 397 20.17 28.82 -17.96
CA SER A 397 19.01 28.24 -18.67
C SER A 397 18.30 27.21 -17.78
N LEU A 398 16.97 27.09 -17.91
CA LEU A 398 16.17 26.20 -17.04
C LEU A 398 16.64 24.73 -17.11
N HIS A 399 17.18 24.33 -18.27
CA HIS A 399 17.60 22.96 -18.56
C HIS A 399 18.78 22.44 -17.73
N SER A 400 19.84 23.24 -17.57
CA SER A 400 21.05 22.79 -16.87
C SER A 400 20.79 22.52 -15.37
N ILE A 401 19.91 23.29 -14.73
CA ILE A 401 19.53 23.08 -13.33
C ILE A 401 18.78 21.75 -13.15
N GLY A 402 17.89 21.41 -14.10
CA GLY A 402 17.17 20.13 -14.10
C GLY A 402 18.11 18.93 -14.23
N LEU A 403 19.10 19.00 -15.12
CA LEU A 403 20.10 17.94 -15.30
C LEU A 403 20.98 17.74 -14.05
N ILE A 404 21.38 18.81 -13.37
CA ILE A 404 22.14 18.72 -12.11
C ILE A 404 21.32 17.95 -11.06
N ALA A 405 20.02 18.24 -10.92
CA ALA A 405 19.15 17.49 -10.01
C ALA A 405 19.05 16.00 -10.38
N PHE A 406 18.90 15.67 -11.67
CA PHE A 406 18.85 14.27 -12.12
C PHE A 406 20.18 13.53 -11.89
N SER A 407 21.31 14.21 -12.08
CA SER A 407 22.65 13.64 -11.88
C SER A 407 22.97 13.30 -10.43
N LEU A 408 22.30 13.96 -9.48
CA LEU A 408 22.43 13.65 -8.05
C LEU A 408 21.50 12.51 -7.64
N VAL A 409 20.28 12.47 -8.19
CA VAL A 409 19.25 11.47 -7.84
C VAL A 409 19.56 10.09 -8.42
N ILE A 410 20.22 10.03 -9.59
CA ILE A 410 20.67 8.76 -10.19
C ILE A 410 21.56 7.94 -9.25
N GLN A 411 22.26 8.59 -8.32
CA GLN A 411 23.12 7.92 -7.32
C GLN A 411 22.34 6.95 -6.41
N LEU A 412 21.03 7.10 -6.29
CA LEU A 412 20.18 6.19 -5.52
C LEU A 412 19.88 4.87 -6.26
N MET A 413 20.05 4.84 -7.59
CA MET A 413 19.64 3.71 -8.43
C MET A 413 20.36 2.39 -8.11
N PRO A 414 21.70 2.34 -7.91
CA PRO A 414 22.38 1.08 -7.56
C PRO A 414 21.82 0.42 -6.30
N ALA A 415 21.52 1.23 -5.28
CA ALA A 415 20.95 0.74 -4.03
C ALA A 415 19.52 0.17 -4.20
N ILE A 416 18.71 0.74 -5.09
CA ILE A 416 17.35 0.25 -5.39
C ILE A 416 17.41 -1.05 -6.20
N LEU A 417 18.23 -1.08 -7.26
CA LEU A 417 18.39 -2.26 -8.12
C LEU A 417 18.95 -3.45 -7.35
N GLY A 418 20.07 -3.27 -6.65
CA GLY A 418 20.64 -4.33 -5.84
C GLY A 418 19.74 -4.70 -4.65
N GLY A 419 18.95 -3.76 -4.13
CA GLY A 419 17.94 -4.05 -3.12
C GLY A 419 16.86 -5.03 -3.60
N LEU A 420 16.41 -4.89 -4.85
CA LEU A 420 15.36 -5.74 -5.44
C LEU A 420 15.85 -7.05 -6.03
N TYR A 421 17.09 -7.13 -6.50
CA TYR A 421 17.59 -8.29 -7.26
C TYR A 421 18.79 -9.00 -6.63
N TRP A 422 19.54 -8.36 -5.73
CA TRP A 422 20.78 -8.91 -5.19
C TRP A 422 20.65 -9.22 -3.70
N LYS A 423 20.60 -10.52 -3.35
CA LYS A 423 20.44 -10.95 -1.94
C LYS A 423 21.62 -10.55 -1.05
N ARG A 424 22.85 -10.59 -1.57
CA ARG A 424 24.09 -10.25 -0.84
C ARG A 424 24.36 -8.74 -0.71
N ALA A 425 23.50 -7.90 -1.27
CA ALA A 425 23.64 -6.45 -1.14
C ALA A 425 23.56 -6.01 0.34
N HIS A 426 24.50 -5.17 0.78
CA HIS A 426 24.64 -4.78 2.19
C HIS A 426 24.69 -3.25 2.38
N ALA A 427 24.32 -2.78 3.58
CA ALA A 427 24.29 -1.36 3.94
C ALA A 427 25.66 -0.64 3.80
N HIS A 428 26.76 -1.32 4.14
CA HIS A 428 28.13 -0.80 3.95
C HIS A 428 28.43 -0.45 2.49
N GLY A 429 27.94 -1.27 1.55
CA GLY A 429 27.99 -0.94 0.13
C GLY A 429 27.23 0.34 -0.19
N VAL A 430 26.03 0.51 0.37
CA VAL A 430 25.23 1.72 0.16
C VAL A 430 25.94 2.96 0.71
N TYR A 431 26.55 2.89 1.89
CA TYR A 431 27.31 4.02 2.44
C TYR A 431 28.50 4.39 1.57
N ALA A 432 29.35 3.42 1.22
CA ALA A 432 30.54 3.64 0.41
C ALA A 432 30.17 4.18 -0.98
N GLY A 433 29.19 3.55 -1.63
CA GLY A 433 28.70 3.95 -2.94
C GLY A 433 28.15 5.38 -2.96
N LEU A 434 27.23 5.71 -2.04
CA LEU A 434 26.62 7.04 -1.99
C LEU A 434 27.63 8.13 -1.59
N LEU A 435 28.51 7.88 -0.62
CA LEU A 435 29.53 8.87 -0.22
C LEU A 435 30.52 9.15 -1.35
N VAL A 436 31.08 8.11 -1.98
CA VAL A 436 32.02 8.27 -3.10
C VAL A 436 31.33 8.91 -4.30
N GLY A 437 30.09 8.49 -4.60
CA GLY A 437 29.29 9.08 -5.66
C GLY A 437 29.06 10.58 -5.45
N ILE A 438 28.68 11.01 -4.25
CA ILE A 438 28.49 12.43 -3.93
C ILE A 438 29.82 13.20 -3.99
N ILE A 439 30.90 12.66 -3.43
CA ILE A 439 32.21 13.32 -3.44
C ILE A 439 32.66 13.58 -4.88
N LEU A 440 32.60 12.55 -5.75
CA LEU A 440 32.96 12.70 -7.15
C LEU A 440 32.00 13.62 -7.90
N TRP A 441 30.70 13.57 -7.59
CA TRP A 441 29.72 14.49 -8.13
C TRP A 441 30.05 15.94 -7.77
N VAL A 442 30.41 16.25 -6.51
CA VAL A 442 30.84 17.59 -6.09
C VAL A 442 32.12 18.01 -6.82
N LEU A 443 33.11 17.12 -6.89
CA LEU A 443 34.40 17.41 -7.55
C LEU A 443 34.26 17.66 -9.06
N TRP A 444 33.43 16.89 -9.75
CA TRP A 444 33.30 16.97 -11.21
C TRP A 444 32.22 17.94 -11.69
N LEU A 445 31.18 18.19 -10.90
CA LEU A 445 30.10 19.10 -11.29
C LEU A 445 30.18 20.43 -10.54
N VAL A 446 30.20 20.42 -9.21
CA VAL A 446 30.09 21.65 -8.42
C VAL A 446 31.37 22.49 -8.52
N PHE A 447 32.55 21.87 -8.44
CA PHE A 447 33.82 22.60 -8.45
C PHE A 447 34.10 23.34 -9.77
N PRO A 448 33.91 22.73 -10.96
CA PRO A 448 34.08 23.43 -12.23
C PRO A 448 33.03 24.53 -12.46
N LEU A 449 31.82 24.37 -11.89
CA LEU A 449 30.74 25.37 -11.95
C LEU A 449 31.03 26.65 -11.13
N VAL A 450 32.00 26.61 -10.20
CA VAL A 450 32.46 27.77 -9.42
C VAL A 450 33.66 28.45 -10.09
N GLY A 451 34.37 27.76 -10.99
CA GLY A 451 35.44 28.32 -11.82
C GLY A 451 34.91 29.26 -12.91
N LYS A 452 35.56 30.42 -13.10
CA LYS A 452 35.07 31.53 -13.95
C LYS A 452 35.23 31.37 -15.48
N GLN A 453 35.61 30.21 -16.04
CA GLN A 453 35.98 30.10 -17.46
C GLN A 453 35.56 28.79 -18.15
N THR A 454 34.25 28.55 -18.32
CA THR A 454 33.82 27.46 -19.23
C THR A 454 32.57 27.85 -20.02
N SER A 455 32.63 27.66 -21.34
CA SER A 455 31.55 27.95 -22.28
C SER A 455 30.32 27.04 -22.03
N GLN A 456 29.12 27.56 -22.33
CA GLN A 456 27.84 26.91 -22.00
C GLN A 456 27.64 25.54 -22.68
N PHE A 457 28.27 25.29 -23.84
CA PHE A 457 28.20 24.02 -24.57
C PHE A 457 29.08 22.93 -23.93
N ALA A 458 30.29 23.29 -23.49
CA ALA A 458 31.15 22.38 -22.72
C ALA A 458 30.47 21.95 -21.40
N ASN A 459 29.65 22.82 -20.81
CA ASN A 459 28.99 22.56 -19.51
C ASN A 459 27.98 21.40 -19.54
N ASN A 460 27.18 21.22 -20.59
CA ASN A 460 26.18 20.13 -20.62
C ASN A 460 26.82 18.74 -20.79
N GLU A 461 27.86 18.65 -21.62
CA GLU A 461 28.60 17.41 -21.79
C GLU A 461 29.39 17.05 -20.53
N LEU A 462 30.04 18.04 -19.90
CA LEU A 462 30.68 17.89 -18.58
C LEU A 462 29.68 17.41 -17.52
N ILE A 463 28.44 17.92 -17.53
CA ILE A 463 27.41 17.49 -16.58
C ILE A 463 27.09 15.99 -16.77
N SER A 464 26.81 15.58 -18.01
CA SER A 464 26.47 14.19 -18.32
C SER A 464 27.63 13.23 -18.06
N GLN A 465 28.87 13.63 -18.39
CA GLN A 465 30.07 12.83 -18.12
C GLN A 465 30.32 12.70 -16.61
N GLY A 466 30.29 13.81 -15.86
CA GLY A 466 30.44 13.79 -14.40
C GLY A 466 29.38 12.95 -13.69
N ALA A 467 28.14 12.97 -14.19
CA ALA A 467 27.05 12.13 -13.69
C ALA A 467 27.33 10.63 -13.90
N MET A 468 27.81 10.23 -15.08
CA MET A 468 28.11 8.83 -15.38
C MET A 468 29.35 8.33 -14.63
N ILE A 469 30.40 9.14 -14.51
CA ILE A 469 31.61 8.80 -13.75
C ILE A 469 31.29 8.59 -12.27
N SER A 470 30.56 9.54 -11.66
CA SER A 470 30.14 9.42 -10.25
C SER A 470 29.22 8.22 -10.02
N LEU A 471 28.29 7.93 -10.94
CA LEU A 471 27.45 6.73 -10.87
C LEU A 471 28.28 5.44 -10.98
N GLY A 472 29.24 5.40 -11.90
CA GLY A 472 30.13 4.25 -12.08
C GLY A 472 30.90 3.96 -10.81
N ALA A 473 31.54 4.97 -10.23
CA ALA A 473 32.26 4.86 -8.98
C ALA A 473 31.36 4.45 -7.80
N ASN A 474 30.17 5.03 -7.69
CA ASN A 474 29.16 4.62 -6.70
C ASN A 474 28.82 3.13 -6.85
N THR A 475 28.53 2.68 -8.07
CA THR A 475 28.16 1.29 -8.35
C THR A 475 29.29 0.33 -8.01
N VAL A 476 30.54 0.66 -8.37
CA VAL A 476 31.72 -0.15 -8.06
C VAL A 476 31.93 -0.25 -6.54
N MET A 477 31.89 0.87 -5.82
CA MET A 477 32.05 0.89 -4.37
C MET A 477 30.90 0.16 -3.66
N TYR A 478 29.67 0.32 -4.16
CA TYR A 478 28.51 -0.41 -3.70
C TYR A 478 28.69 -1.93 -3.82
N ILE A 479 29.21 -2.41 -4.94
CA ILE A 479 29.45 -3.84 -5.17
C ILE A 479 30.57 -4.35 -4.27
N ILE A 480 31.73 -3.70 -4.27
CA ILE A 480 32.91 -4.12 -3.50
C ILE A 480 32.58 -4.22 -2.01
N PHE A 481 32.06 -3.14 -1.41
CA PHE A 481 31.78 -3.12 0.03
C PHE A 481 30.55 -3.96 0.41
N SER A 482 29.63 -4.24 -0.51
CA SER A 482 28.57 -5.23 -0.26
C SER A 482 29.13 -6.65 -0.18
N TRP A 483 30.16 -6.95 -0.99
CA TRP A 483 30.73 -8.29 -1.04
C TRP A 483 31.54 -8.64 0.21
N PHE A 484 32.30 -7.68 0.74
CA PHE A 484 33.13 -7.88 1.94
C PHE A 484 32.37 -7.71 3.27
N ALA A 485 31.11 -7.30 3.26
CA ALA A 485 30.40 -6.98 4.49
C ALA A 485 29.88 -8.23 5.23
N PRO A 486 30.01 -8.27 6.58
CA PRO A 486 29.40 -9.31 7.41
C PRO A 486 27.88 -9.16 7.43
N HIS A 487 27.14 -10.28 7.39
CA HIS A 487 25.68 -10.28 7.28
C HIS A 487 25.02 -10.48 8.65
N ARG A 488 24.15 -9.56 9.09
CA ARG A 488 23.29 -9.79 10.28
C ARG A 488 22.03 -10.56 9.89
N LEU A 489 21.41 -11.24 10.86
CA LEU A 489 20.15 -11.97 10.64
C LEU A 489 19.04 -11.06 10.09
N ILE A 490 18.90 -9.85 10.62
CA ILE A 490 17.91 -8.87 10.14
C ILE A 490 18.13 -8.47 8.69
N ASP A 491 19.39 -8.37 8.25
CA ASP A 491 19.75 -8.03 6.87
C ASP A 491 19.34 -9.16 5.91
N ARG A 492 19.53 -10.43 6.31
CA ARG A 492 19.08 -11.60 5.54
C ARG A 492 17.56 -11.69 5.43
N ILE A 493 16.83 -11.49 6.53
CA ILE A 493 15.37 -11.54 6.54
C ILE A 493 14.79 -10.48 5.60
N GLN A 494 15.30 -9.24 5.67
CA GLN A 494 14.87 -8.16 4.78
C GLN A 494 15.29 -8.41 3.32
N ALA A 495 16.49 -8.95 3.08
CA ALA A 495 16.92 -9.32 1.74
C ALA A 495 15.99 -10.34 1.08
N GLU A 496 15.56 -11.37 1.83
CA GLU A 496 14.66 -12.39 1.30
C GLU A 496 13.29 -11.81 0.96
N ALA A 497 12.74 -10.99 1.85
CA ALA A 497 11.43 -10.37 1.69
C ALA A 497 11.34 -9.43 0.46
N PHE A 498 12.45 -8.77 0.11
CA PHE A 498 12.53 -7.88 -1.06
C PHE A 498 12.87 -8.61 -2.36
N VAL A 499 13.79 -9.59 -2.32
CA VAL A 499 14.24 -10.28 -3.54
C VAL A 499 13.24 -11.32 -4.01
N SER A 500 12.64 -12.07 -3.08
CA SER A 500 11.69 -13.15 -3.35
C SER A 500 10.40 -12.91 -2.58
N PRO A 501 9.59 -11.90 -2.96
CA PRO A 501 8.34 -11.60 -2.26
C PRO A 501 7.34 -12.73 -2.53
N ALA A 502 7.37 -13.79 -1.71
CA ALA A 502 6.55 -14.98 -1.88
C ALA A 502 5.10 -14.59 -2.21
N VAL A 503 4.63 -15.05 -3.37
CA VAL A 503 3.20 -15.05 -3.66
C VAL A 503 2.66 -16.13 -2.74
N VAL A 504 1.94 -15.74 -1.69
CA VAL A 504 1.17 -16.69 -0.89
C VAL A 504 0.05 -17.19 -1.80
N LYS A 505 0.38 -18.18 -2.64
CA LYS A 505 -0.58 -19.19 -3.02
C LYS A 505 -0.71 -20.07 -1.79
N ASN A 506 -1.91 -20.17 -1.25
CA ASN A 506 -2.29 -21.18 -0.26
C ASN A 506 -2.23 -22.58 -0.88
N SER A 507 -1.07 -22.97 -1.39
CA SER A 507 -0.79 -24.35 -1.76
C SER A 507 0.12 -24.90 -0.67
N VAL A 508 -0.46 -25.72 0.20
CA VAL A 508 0.27 -26.75 0.94
C VAL A 508 0.97 -27.60 -0.11
N VAL A 509 2.22 -27.27 -0.44
CA VAL A 509 3.02 -28.08 -1.36
C VAL A 509 3.56 -29.24 -0.55
N LYS A 510 2.85 -30.37 -0.57
CA LYS A 510 3.46 -31.69 -0.35
C LYS A 510 4.49 -31.91 -1.46
N GLY A 511 5.76 -31.61 -1.16
CA GLY A 511 6.89 -31.99 -2.00
C GLY A 511 7.36 -33.41 -1.62
N PRO A 512 7.57 -34.35 -2.56
CA PRO A 512 7.73 -35.78 -2.23
C PRO A 512 9.16 -36.24 -1.90
N ASN A 513 10.13 -35.37 -1.56
CA ASN A 513 11.51 -35.82 -1.32
C ASN A 513 12.26 -34.91 -0.33
N SER A 514 12.01 -35.07 0.97
CA SER A 514 12.98 -34.68 2.00
C SER A 514 13.62 -35.96 2.57
N ASN A 515 14.90 -36.22 2.24
CA ASN A 515 15.70 -37.27 2.88
C ASN A 515 16.12 -36.88 4.31
N VAL A 516 15.23 -36.23 5.06
CA VAL A 516 15.47 -35.86 6.44
C VAL A 516 14.80 -36.89 7.31
N THR A 517 15.56 -37.47 8.24
CA THR A 517 15.06 -38.42 9.21
C THR A 517 14.72 -37.73 10.52
N VAL A 518 13.85 -38.35 11.32
CA VAL A 518 13.57 -37.92 12.69
C VAL A 518 14.87 -37.80 13.51
N SER A 519 15.87 -38.66 13.27
CA SER A 519 17.18 -38.60 13.92
C SER A 519 17.96 -37.30 13.63
N ASP A 520 17.88 -36.76 12.40
CA ASP A 520 18.59 -35.52 12.04
C ASP A 520 18.04 -34.32 12.82
N LEU A 521 16.72 -34.30 13.02
CA LEU A 521 16.03 -33.26 13.79
C LEU A 521 16.30 -33.38 15.29
N ILE A 522 16.35 -34.60 15.83
CA ILE A 522 16.75 -34.86 17.22
C ILE A 522 18.20 -34.42 17.45
N THR A 523 19.11 -34.70 16.52
CA THR A 523 20.50 -34.25 16.60
C THR A 523 20.58 -32.72 16.64
N LEU A 524 19.81 -32.04 15.78
CA LEU A 524 19.75 -30.58 15.76
C LEU A 524 19.18 -30.02 17.07
N LEU A 525 18.08 -30.59 17.59
CA LEU A 525 17.51 -30.22 18.89
C LEU A 525 18.51 -30.42 20.04
N SER A 526 19.22 -31.55 20.07
CA SER A 526 20.21 -31.87 21.10
C SER A 526 21.42 -30.93 21.08
N THR A 527 21.82 -30.46 19.89
CA THR A 527 22.95 -29.52 19.71
C THR A 527 22.66 -28.16 20.36
N PHE A 528 21.42 -27.68 20.26
CA PHE A 528 21.03 -26.36 20.79
C PHE A 528 20.44 -26.41 22.20
N MET A 529 19.90 -27.54 22.64
CA MET A 529 19.22 -27.67 23.94
C MET A 529 19.96 -28.56 24.94
N GLY A 530 21.02 -29.26 24.52
CA GLY A 530 21.68 -30.32 25.29
C GLY A 530 20.91 -31.64 25.23
N THR A 531 21.62 -32.75 25.39
CA THR A 531 21.06 -34.12 25.28
C THR A 531 19.95 -34.39 26.28
N GLY A 532 20.15 -34.06 27.57
CA GLY A 532 19.18 -34.36 28.63
C GLY A 532 17.84 -33.63 28.51
N ARG A 533 17.83 -32.36 28.06
CA ARG A 533 16.58 -31.59 27.87
C ARG A 533 15.84 -32.00 26.59
N CYS A 534 16.58 -32.46 25.58
CA CYS A 534 16.01 -32.96 24.34
C CYS A 534 15.24 -34.27 24.56
N GLU A 535 15.79 -35.20 25.35
CA GLU A 535 15.15 -36.49 25.66
C GLU A 535 13.81 -36.29 26.38
N GLN A 536 13.76 -35.42 27.39
CA GLN A 536 12.54 -35.09 28.13
C GLN A 536 11.43 -34.51 27.23
N LEU A 537 11.80 -33.65 26.29
CA LEU A 537 10.85 -33.03 25.35
C LEU A 537 10.30 -34.04 24.34
N ILE A 538 11.13 -34.97 23.88
CA ILE A 538 10.73 -36.04 22.96
C ILE A 538 9.78 -37.02 23.67
N GLU A 539 10.11 -37.42 24.90
CA GLU A 539 9.26 -38.30 25.72
C GLU A 539 7.89 -37.66 25.99
N GLN A 540 7.87 -36.35 26.28
CA GLN A 540 6.64 -35.59 26.46
C GLN A 540 5.80 -35.53 25.16
N TYR A 541 6.43 -35.35 24.00
CA TYR A 541 5.74 -35.35 22.71
C TYR A 541 5.14 -36.73 22.37
N GLN A 542 5.88 -37.81 22.62
CA GLN A 542 5.42 -39.19 22.40
C GLN A 542 4.22 -39.53 23.29
N HIS A 543 4.26 -39.10 24.56
CA HIS A 543 3.16 -39.31 25.50
C HIS A 543 1.91 -38.48 25.15
N LEU A 544 2.07 -37.23 24.68
CA LEU A 544 0.93 -36.36 24.30
C LEU A 544 0.22 -36.81 23.03
N ASN A 545 0.96 -37.37 22.06
CA ASN A 545 0.42 -37.79 20.78
C ASN A 545 0.20 -39.31 20.67
N SER A 546 0.41 -40.07 21.77
CA SER A 546 0.28 -41.53 21.82
C SER A 546 1.00 -42.26 20.69
N CYS A 547 2.22 -41.84 20.36
CA CYS A 547 3.01 -42.38 19.26
C CYS A 547 4.45 -42.70 19.68
N ILE A 548 5.05 -43.71 19.07
CA ILE A 548 6.48 -44.03 19.22
C ILE A 548 7.19 -43.52 17.98
N LEU A 549 8.09 -42.54 18.15
CA LEU A 549 8.83 -41.97 17.03
C LEU A 549 9.89 -42.97 16.53
N ASN A 550 9.83 -43.29 15.24
CA ASN A 550 10.86 -44.08 14.58
C ASN A 550 11.97 -43.14 14.08
N HIS A 551 13.19 -43.28 14.63
CA HIS A 551 14.34 -42.43 14.32
C HIS A 551 14.73 -42.41 12.82
N GLN A 552 14.40 -43.46 12.06
CA GLN A 552 14.73 -43.57 10.64
C GLN A 552 13.57 -43.21 9.70
N ALA A 553 12.38 -42.91 10.25
CA ALA A 553 11.24 -42.49 9.45
C ALA A 553 11.37 -41.01 9.04
N SER A 554 10.64 -40.65 7.97
CA SER A 554 10.44 -39.24 7.62
C SER A 554 9.60 -38.55 8.69
N PRO A 555 9.92 -37.30 9.07
CA PRO A 555 9.22 -36.59 10.13
C PRO A 555 7.83 -36.16 9.69
N ASP A 556 6.82 -36.44 10.53
CA ASP A 556 5.46 -35.96 10.34
C ASP A 556 5.33 -34.45 10.57
N GLU A 557 4.30 -33.83 9.99
CA GLU A 557 4.06 -32.37 10.04
C GLU A 557 3.89 -31.85 11.49
N ASP A 558 3.30 -32.67 12.36
CA ASP A 558 3.16 -32.36 13.78
C ASP A 558 4.50 -32.37 14.51
N PHE A 559 5.41 -33.29 14.15
CA PHE A 559 6.74 -33.38 14.73
C PHE A 559 7.64 -32.23 14.26
N LEU A 560 7.49 -31.79 13.01
CA LEU A 560 8.17 -30.61 12.47
C LEU A 560 7.74 -29.34 13.19
N THR A 561 6.43 -29.17 13.39
CA THR A 561 5.86 -28.02 14.12
C THR A 561 6.32 -28.01 15.58
N PHE A 562 6.44 -29.18 16.20
CA PHE A 562 7.02 -29.35 17.54
C PHE A 562 8.49 -28.94 17.59
N CYS A 563 9.32 -29.42 16.64
CA CYS A 563 10.74 -29.06 16.56
C CYS A 563 10.93 -27.55 16.33
N GLU A 564 10.11 -26.93 15.46
CA GLU A 564 10.12 -25.48 15.22
C GLU A 564 9.82 -24.69 16.51
N ARG A 565 8.82 -25.13 17.28
CA ARG A 565 8.46 -24.51 18.56
C ARG A 565 9.54 -24.70 19.62
N ALA A 566 10.10 -25.90 19.75
CA ALA A 566 11.14 -26.22 20.72
C ALA A 566 12.41 -25.39 20.46
N LEU A 567 12.88 -25.36 19.21
CA LEU A 567 13.99 -24.49 18.79
C LEU A 567 13.61 -23.01 18.95
N GLY A 568 12.37 -22.64 18.62
CA GLY A 568 11.86 -21.28 18.76
C GLY A 568 11.93 -20.76 20.19
N GLY A 569 11.77 -21.65 21.19
CA GLY A 569 11.92 -21.34 22.61
C GLY A 569 13.35 -21.02 23.04
N VAL A 570 14.37 -21.44 22.27
CA VAL A 570 15.79 -21.25 22.61
C VAL A 570 16.46 -20.18 21.75
N ILE A 571 16.19 -20.17 20.43
CA ILE A 571 16.87 -19.30 19.45
C ILE A 571 15.91 -18.31 18.74
N GLY A 572 14.62 -18.32 19.08
CA GLY A 572 13.59 -17.46 18.51
C GLY A 572 12.87 -18.08 17.29
N ALA A 573 11.55 -17.89 17.20
CA ALA A 573 10.68 -18.54 16.22
C ALA A 573 11.08 -18.31 14.74
N SER A 574 11.58 -17.12 14.40
CA SER A 574 12.05 -16.82 13.04
C SER A 574 13.38 -17.51 12.69
N SER A 575 14.27 -17.71 13.68
CA SER A 575 15.54 -18.42 13.52
C SER A 575 15.33 -19.93 13.44
N ALA A 576 14.44 -20.46 14.27
CA ALA A 576 14.06 -21.87 14.30
C ALA A 576 13.45 -22.33 12.97
N LYS A 577 12.54 -21.52 12.41
CA LYS A 577 11.93 -21.79 11.11
C LYS A 577 12.96 -21.89 9.99
N VAL A 578 13.93 -20.97 9.96
CA VAL A 578 14.96 -20.93 8.91
C VAL A 578 15.92 -22.11 9.02
N LEU A 579 16.29 -22.52 10.24
CA LEU A 579 17.15 -23.70 10.45
C LEU A 579 16.43 -24.99 10.06
N LEU A 580 15.15 -25.12 10.40
CA LEU A 580 14.33 -26.28 10.04
C LEU A 580 14.12 -26.36 8.53
N ASP A 581 13.81 -25.25 7.86
CA ASP A 581 13.66 -25.17 6.40
C ASP A 581 14.99 -25.48 5.67
N SER A 582 16.13 -25.14 6.29
CA SER A 582 17.46 -25.45 5.74
C SER A 582 17.82 -26.92 5.90
N ALA A 583 17.46 -27.53 7.04
CA ALA A 583 17.63 -28.96 7.29
C ALA A 583 16.76 -29.80 6.33
N LEU A 584 15.47 -29.43 6.18
CA LEU A 584 14.50 -30.08 5.28
C LEU A 584 14.91 -30.06 3.80
N ARG A 585 15.77 -29.12 3.39
CA ARG A 585 16.27 -28.99 2.01
C ARG A 585 17.58 -29.76 1.74
N GLY A 586 18.10 -30.52 2.70
CA GLY A 586 19.20 -31.48 2.49
C GLY A 586 20.59 -30.87 2.20
N LYS A 587 20.85 -29.60 2.56
CA LYS A 587 22.20 -29.02 2.45
C LYS A 587 23.07 -29.47 3.62
N LYS A 588 24.08 -30.31 3.36
CA LYS A 588 25.21 -30.53 4.29
C LYS A 588 25.87 -29.17 4.58
N MET A 589 25.77 -28.66 5.81
CA MET A 589 26.56 -27.52 6.28
C MET A 589 27.82 -28.04 6.97
N ASP A 590 28.99 -27.53 6.59
CA ASP A 590 30.26 -27.79 7.27
C ASP A 590 30.30 -26.99 8.58
N PHE A 591 30.23 -27.70 9.70
CA PHE A 591 30.11 -27.14 11.06
C PHE A 591 31.47 -26.80 11.69
N THR A 592 32.56 -27.11 11.00
CA THR A 592 33.94 -26.98 11.49
C THR A 592 34.43 -25.52 11.48
N GLU A 593 33.91 -24.67 10.59
CA GLU A 593 34.34 -23.26 10.46
C GLU A 593 33.88 -22.34 11.60
N VAL A 594 32.90 -22.74 12.41
CA VAL A 594 32.45 -21.95 13.59
C VAL A 594 33.40 -22.11 14.78
N ILE A 595 34.19 -23.19 14.81
CA ILE A 595 35.10 -23.52 15.92
C ILE A 595 36.48 -22.87 15.72
N ASN A 596 36.90 -22.64 14.48
CA ASN A 596 38.26 -22.18 14.13
C ASN A 596 38.50 -20.66 14.28
N PHE A 597 37.72 -19.95 15.11
CA PHE A 597 37.96 -18.53 15.40
C PHE A 597 38.85 -18.28 16.63
N PHE A 598 39.35 -19.33 17.26
CA PHE A 598 40.23 -19.24 18.43
C PHE A 598 41.43 -20.16 18.22
N ASP A 599 42.58 -19.59 17.88
CA ASP A 599 43.91 -19.91 18.45
C ASP A 599 45.05 -19.38 17.57
N ASP A 600 45.70 -18.29 18.02
CA ASP A 600 46.94 -17.73 17.45
C ASP A 600 47.95 -17.52 18.59
N THR A 601 48.85 -18.48 18.84
CA THR A 601 49.86 -18.37 19.92
C THR A 601 51.24 -18.94 19.57
N THR A 602 51.82 -18.58 18.42
CA THR A 602 53.22 -19.02 18.14
C THR A 602 54.10 -18.03 17.36
N GLN A 603 54.19 -16.77 17.78
CA GLN A 603 55.20 -15.83 17.24
C GLN A 603 56.02 -15.06 18.31
N ALA A 604 55.74 -15.21 19.61
CA ALA A 604 56.34 -14.38 20.65
C ALA A 604 57.76 -14.76 21.10
N MET A 605 58.26 -15.97 20.79
CA MET A 605 59.50 -16.48 21.43
C MET A 605 60.78 -15.74 21.03
N GLN A 606 60.89 -15.19 19.82
CA GLN A 606 62.13 -14.52 19.37
C GLN A 606 62.31 -13.11 19.93
N PHE A 607 61.25 -12.46 20.44
CA PHE A 607 61.32 -11.18 21.14
C PHE A 607 61.89 -11.31 22.56
N ASN A 608 61.70 -12.47 23.20
CA ASN A 608 61.99 -12.66 24.63
C ASN A 608 63.46 -12.54 25.01
N MET A 609 64.41 -12.97 24.16
CA MET A 609 65.83 -12.97 24.57
C MET A 609 66.44 -11.57 24.64
N THR A 610 66.08 -10.69 23.72
CA THR A 610 66.60 -9.31 23.70
C THR A 610 65.96 -8.47 24.80
N ALA A 611 64.69 -8.76 25.13
CA ALA A 611 64.00 -8.12 26.25
C ALA A 611 64.65 -8.46 27.60
N LEU A 612 65.05 -9.72 27.84
CA LEU A 612 65.53 -10.19 29.16
C LEU A 612 66.74 -9.42 29.73
N LEU A 613 67.72 -9.06 28.89
CA LEU A 613 68.92 -8.36 29.36
C LEU A 613 68.66 -6.88 29.67
N THR A 614 67.85 -6.20 28.85
CA THR A 614 67.43 -4.81 29.11
C THR A 614 66.42 -4.73 30.26
N SER A 615 65.63 -5.78 30.47
CA SER A 615 64.71 -5.89 31.61
C SER A 615 65.46 -5.92 32.94
N LEU A 616 66.55 -6.68 33.06
CA LEU A 616 67.20 -6.89 34.37
C LEU A 616 67.87 -5.62 34.93
N GLU A 617 68.37 -4.73 34.07
CA GLU A 617 68.95 -3.44 34.47
C GLU A 617 67.90 -2.35 34.78
N ASN A 618 66.75 -2.37 34.10
CA ASN A 618 65.65 -1.41 34.31
C ASN A 618 64.58 -1.90 35.29
N MET A 619 64.82 -3.03 35.98
CA MET A 619 63.88 -3.53 36.98
C MET A 619 63.85 -2.62 38.22
N ASP A 620 62.66 -2.20 38.60
CA ASP A 620 62.39 -1.42 39.82
C ASP A 620 62.64 -2.21 41.12
N GLN A 621 62.95 -3.51 40.99
CA GLN A 621 63.31 -4.42 42.08
C GLN A 621 64.83 -4.51 42.27
N GLY A 622 65.28 -4.54 43.52
CA GLY A 622 66.67 -4.89 43.82
C GLY A 622 66.90 -6.38 43.64
N ILE A 623 67.94 -6.78 42.91
CA ILE A 623 68.35 -8.18 42.77
C ILE A 623 69.76 -8.33 43.31
N SER A 624 69.98 -9.33 44.15
CA SER A 624 71.32 -9.80 44.55
C SER A 624 71.44 -11.30 44.32
N VAL A 625 72.63 -11.73 43.92
CA VAL A 625 72.95 -13.13 43.66
C VAL A 625 74.20 -13.49 44.45
N VAL A 626 74.15 -14.58 45.20
CA VAL A 626 75.27 -15.16 45.93
C VAL A 626 75.59 -16.56 45.41
N ASP A 627 76.86 -16.94 45.42
CA ASP A 627 77.32 -18.27 45.00
C ASP A 627 77.16 -19.34 46.11
N LYS A 628 77.55 -20.58 45.79
CA LYS A 628 77.52 -21.72 46.73
C LYS A 628 78.37 -21.54 47.99
N HIS A 629 79.30 -20.59 48.00
CA HIS A 629 80.13 -20.24 49.15
C HIS A 629 79.57 -19.03 49.92
N LEU A 630 78.36 -18.58 49.57
CA LEU A 630 77.67 -17.42 50.12
C LEU A 630 78.41 -16.09 49.88
N ASN A 631 79.13 -15.99 48.76
CA ASN A 631 79.74 -14.74 48.32
C ASN A 631 78.87 -14.06 47.29
N LEU A 632 78.75 -12.73 47.35
CA LEU A 632 77.99 -11.94 46.40
C LEU A 632 78.65 -11.96 45.00
N VAL A 633 77.92 -12.39 43.96
CA VAL A 633 78.43 -12.50 42.58
C VAL A 633 77.80 -11.53 41.60
N ALA A 634 76.55 -11.11 41.81
CA ALA A 634 75.90 -10.13 40.96
C ALA A 634 74.87 -9.33 41.76
N TRP A 635 74.69 -8.06 41.40
CA TRP A 635 73.58 -7.25 41.88
C TRP A 635 73.21 -6.19 40.83
N ASN A 636 71.96 -5.73 40.85
CA ASN A 636 71.55 -4.60 40.02
C ASN A 636 71.62 -3.28 40.79
N LYS A 637 71.52 -2.15 40.08
CA LYS A 637 71.62 -0.81 40.68
C LYS A 637 70.60 -0.56 41.79
N ARG A 638 69.40 -1.12 41.65
CA ARG A 638 68.32 -0.96 42.62
C ARG A 638 68.63 -1.65 43.97
N TYR A 639 69.33 -2.78 43.96
CA TYR A 639 69.79 -3.43 45.18
C TYR A 639 70.77 -2.56 45.98
N ALA A 640 71.73 -1.94 45.30
CA ALA A 640 72.69 -1.04 45.94
C ALA A 640 72.02 0.20 46.55
N ALA A 641 70.89 0.66 45.99
CA ALA A 641 70.15 1.81 46.49
C ALA A 641 69.21 1.51 47.68
N LEU A 642 68.96 0.23 48.00
CA LEU A 642 68.04 -0.16 49.09
C LEU A 642 68.64 0.02 50.50
N TYR A 643 69.96 -0.10 50.60
CA TYR A 643 70.73 0.00 51.84
C TYR A 643 71.85 1.02 51.67
N THR A 644 72.08 1.85 52.69
CA THR A 644 73.13 2.89 52.67
C THR A 644 74.50 2.29 52.98
N TYR A 645 75.01 1.44 52.09
CA TYR A 645 76.35 0.88 52.23
C TYR A 645 77.42 1.96 51.98
N PRO A 646 78.56 1.93 52.69
CA PRO A 646 79.71 2.78 52.38
C PRO A 646 80.22 2.58 50.94
N GLU A 647 80.88 3.58 50.35
CA GLU A 647 81.50 3.44 49.02
C GLU A 647 82.50 2.26 49.01
N ASP A 648 82.53 1.51 47.90
CA ASP A 648 83.30 0.27 47.69
C ASP A 648 83.01 -0.90 48.65
N PHE A 649 81.94 -0.82 49.44
CA PHE A 649 81.55 -1.90 50.35
C PHE A 649 80.86 -3.08 49.65
N LEU A 650 80.27 -2.86 48.47
CA LEU A 650 79.71 -3.91 47.61
C LEU A 650 80.72 -4.25 46.51
N ALA A 651 81.36 -5.41 46.65
CA ALA A 651 82.28 -5.96 45.66
C ALA A 651 81.96 -7.43 45.40
N VAL A 652 82.25 -7.88 44.17
CA VAL A 652 82.13 -9.28 43.78
C VAL A 652 83.07 -10.11 44.65
N GLY A 653 82.56 -11.18 45.24
CA GLY A 653 83.31 -12.09 46.11
C GLY A 653 83.24 -11.76 47.61
N ILE A 654 82.54 -10.71 48.04
CA ILE A 654 82.36 -10.42 49.48
C ILE A 654 81.39 -11.44 50.11
N PRO A 655 81.72 -12.02 51.29
CA PRO A 655 80.81 -12.88 52.04
C PRO A 655 79.53 -12.14 52.44
N ILE A 656 78.36 -12.72 52.15
CA ILE A 656 77.04 -12.14 52.45
C ILE A 656 76.84 -11.90 53.95
N GLU A 657 77.52 -12.69 54.81
CA GLU A 657 77.56 -12.49 56.26
C GLU A 657 77.93 -11.06 56.63
N LYS A 658 78.91 -10.47 55.95
CA LYS A 658 79.39 -9.11 56.23
C LYS A 658 78.30 -8.07 55.95
N LEU A 659 77.53 -8.28 54.88
CA LEU A 659 76.41 -7.41 54.51
C LEU A 659 75.22 -7.57 55.46
N ILE A 660 74.91 -8.80 55.88
CA ILE A 660 73.84 -9.09 56.84
C ILE A 660 74.20 -8.52 58.22
N ARG A 661 75.44 -8.70 58.70
CA ARG A 661 75.90 -8.14 59.99
C ARG A 661 75.86 -6.62 59.98
N PHE A 662 76.24 -5.97 58.88
CA PHE A 662 76.10 -4.52 58.72
C PHE A 662 74.63 -4.08 58.85
N ASN A 663 73.72 -4.70 58.10
CA ASN A 663 72.29 -4.40 58.14
C ASN A 663 71.68 -4.64 59.55
N ALA A 664 72.14 -5.67 60.25
CA ALA A 664 71.73 -5.99 61.62
C ALA A 664 72.16 -4.91 62.61
N SER A 665 73.40 -4.43 62.51
CA SER A 665 73.93 -3.36 63.38
C SER A 665 73.21 -2.02 63.20
N GLN A 666 72.64 -1.75 62.02
CA GLN A 666 71.80 -0.59 61.74
C GLN A 666 70.35 -0.75 62.25
N GLY A 667 70.03 -1.89 62.87
CA GLY A 667 68.73 -2.15 63.47
C GLY A 667 67.60 -2.41 62.46
N GLU A 668 67.94 -2.88 61.24
CA GLU A 668 66.99 -3.25 60.18
C GLU A 668 66.25 -4.57 60.46
N PHE A 669 66.68 -5.33 61.48
CA PHE A 669 66.10 -6.63 61.87
C PHE A 669 65.34 -6.59 63.22
N GLY A 670 65.19 -5.43 63.87
CA GLY A 670 64.50 -5.28 65.17
C GLY A 670 65.46 -5.10 66.36
N LYS A 671 64.93 -5.10 67.60
CA LYS A 671 65.69 -4.90 68.85
C LYS A 671 66.04 -6.22 69.55
N LEU A 672 66.80 -7.10 68.90
CA LEU A 672 67.30 -8.36 69.46
C LEU A 672 68.79 -8.56 69.11
N ASP A 673 69.43 -9.51 69.79
CA ASP A 673 70.86 -9.84 69.70
C ASP A 673 71.33 -10.00 68.24
N VAL A 674 72.33 -9.21 67.83
CA VAL A 674 72.81 -9.08 66.46
C VAL A 674 73.40 -10.39 65.93
N GLU A 675 74.18 -11.11 66.75
CA GLU A 675 74.86 -12.33 66.29
C GLU A 675 73.88 -13.49 66.10
N ALA A 676 72.88 -13.62 66.98
CA ALA A 676 71.84 -14.65 66.83
C ALA A 676 71.05 -14.50 65.52
N GLU A 677 70.82 -13.25 65.10
CA GLU A 677 69.99 -12.90 63.93
C GLU A 677 70.80 -13.01 62.62
N VAL A 678 72.12 -12.83 62.68
CA VAL A 678 73.05 -13.13 61.56
C VAL A 678 73.14 -14.64 61.34
N GLU A 679 73.42 -15.43 62.40
CA GLU A 679 73.60 -16.87 62.25
C GLU A 679 72.32 -17.56 61.74
N LYS A 680 71.15 -17.17 62.26
CA LYS A 680 69.84 -17.68 61.79
C LYS A 680 69.63 -17.48 60.29
N ARG A 681 70.08 -16.36 59.72
CA ARG A 681 69.95 -16.08 58.27
C ARG A 681 70.98 -16.81 57.44
N LEU A 682 72.20 -16.94 57.94
CA LEU A 682 73.23 -17.73 57.28
C LEU A 682 72.81 -19.20 57.23
N GLU A 683 72.27 -19.74 58.32
CA GLU A 683 71.73 -21.10 58.37
C GLU A 683 70.60 -21.30 57.35
N HIS A 684 69.72 -20.31 57.18
CA HIS A 684 68.66 -20.35 56.18
C HIS A 684 69.16 -20.26 54.73
N LEU A 685 70.22 -19.51 54.46
CA LEU A 685 70.86 -19.48 53.13
C LEU A 685 71.67 -20.76 52.88
N ARG A 686 72.25 -21.37 53.91
CA ARG A 686 72.95 -22.67 53.82
C ARG A 686 71.98 -23.83 53.60
N SER A 687 70.76 -23.76 54.13
CA SER A 687 69.77 -24.84 54.03
C SER A 687 69.19 -25.04 52.62
N GLY A 688 69.44 -24.14 51.66
CA GLY A 688 68.86 -24.25 50.32
C GLY A 688 67.38 -23.88 50.24
N THR A 689 66.84 -23.40 51.36
CA THR A 689 65.53 -22.78 51.59
C THR A 689 64.98 -21.74 50.60
N PRO A 690 64.11 -22.00 49.59
CA PRO A 690 63.38 -20.91 48.99
C PRO A 690 62.51 -20.23 50.06
N HIS A 691 62.56 -18.91 50.13
CA HIS A 691 61.86 -18.13 51.14
C HIS A 691 61.25 -16.88 50.56
N ARG A 692 60.04 -16.55 51.03
CA ARG A 692 59.32 -15.33 50.69
C ARG A 692 58.75 -14.75 51.95
N PHE A 693 59.08 -13.50 52.25
CA PHE A 693 58.46 -12.78 53.35
C PHE A 693 58.35 -11.29 53.02
N LYS A 694 57.33 -10.65 53.60
CA LYS A 694 57.11 -9.22 53.50
C LYS A 694 57.58 -8.57 54.79
N ARG A 695 58.21 -7.41 54.68
CA ARG A 695 58.67 -6.64 55.83
C ARG A 695 58.30 -5.18 55.67
N GLN A 696 57.69 -4.64 56.72
CA GLN A 696 57.54 -3.21 56.87
C GLN A 696 58.79 -2.62 57.52
N ARG A 697 59.44 -1.67 56.86
CA ARG A 697 60.59 -0.93 57.38
C ARG A 697 60.13 0.21 58.30
N LYS A 698 61.08 0.79 59.05
CA LYS A 698 60.81 1.90 59.99
C LYS A 698 60.33 3.18 59.31
N ASP A 699 60.59 3.32 58.01
CA ASP A 699 60.15 4.43 57.15
C ASP A 699 58.73 4.23 56.59
N GLY A 700 58.04 3.14 56.96
CA GLY A 700 56.67 2.83 56.54
C GLY A 700 56.57 1.98 55.27
N ARG A 701 57.65 1.80 54.51
CA ARG A 701 57.64 1.03 53.25
C ARG A 701 57.55 -0.46 53.49
N VAL A 702 56.84 -1.18 52.64
CA VAL A 702 56.71 -2.63 52.68
C VAL A 702 57.56 -3.26 51.58
N ILE A 703 58.66 -3.90 51.97
CA ILE A 703 59.56 -4.62 51.05
C ILE A 703 59.22 -6.11 51.09
N GLU A 704 58.90 -6.66 49.92
CA GLU A 704 58.80 -8.09 49.71
C GLU A 704 60.17 -8.65 49.29
N MET A 705 60.64 -9.64 50.04
CA MET A 705 61.89 -10.34 49.78
C MET A 705 61.59 -11.77 49.35
N VAL A 706 62.12 -12.16 48.18
CA VAL A 706 62.00 -13.52 47.65
C VAL A 706 63.40 -14.05 47.35
N GLY A 707 63.82 -15.06 48.10
CA GLY A 707 65.08 -15.76 47.90
C GLY A 707 64.83 -17.15 47.33
N ASN A 708 65.48 -17.49 46.22
CA ASN A 708 65.43 -18.83 45.63
C ASN A 708 66.84 -19.39 45.43
N PRO A 709 67.06 -20.69 45.66
CA PRO A 709 68.34 -21.32 45.36
C PRO A 709 68.56 -21.38 43.84
N LEU A 710 69.82 -21.25 43.41
CA LEU A 710 70.18 -21.32 41.99
C LEU A 710 70.61 -22.74 41.57
N PRO A 711 70.33 -23.16 40.32
CA PRO A 711 70.85 -24.41 39.77
C PRO A 711 72.38 -24.35 39.69
N GLY A 712 73.08 -25.13 40.51
CA GLY A 712 74.56 -25.10 40.61
C GLY A 712 75.10 -24.64 41.98
N GLY A 713 74.21 -24.25 42.90
CA GLY A 713 74.55 -23.80 44.26
C GLY A 713 74.73 -22.29 44.34
N GLY A 714 74.17 -21.70 45.39
CA GLY A 714 74.01 -20.24 45.55
C GLY A 714 72.55 -19.83 45.64
N PHE A 715 72.30 -18.53 45.78
CA PHE A 715 70.97 -17.96 46.00
C PHE A 715 70.79 -16.67 45.20
N VAL A 716 69.61 -16.50 44.62
CA VAL A 716 69.16 -15.20 44.10
C VAL A 716 68.10 -14.65 45.04
N THR A 717 68.24 -13.39 45.44
CA THR A 717 67.27 -12.67 46.26
C THR A 717 66.80 -11.42 45.56
N SER A 718 65.48 -11.31 45.36
CA SER A 718 64.83 -10.10 44.87
C SER A 718 64.17 -9.34 46.01
N PHE A 719 64.22 -8.01 45.92
CA PHE A 719 63.70 -7.04 46.88
C PHE A 719 62.76 -6.10 46.13
N ASN A 720 61.47 -6.19 46.41
CA ASN A 720 60.45 -5.37 45.75
C ASN A 720 59.76 -4.45 46.76
N ASP A 721 59.68 -3.15 46.46
CA ASP A 721 58.86 -2.22 47.22
C ASP A 721 57.40 -2.36 46.76
N ILE A 722 56.55 -2.92 47.61
CA ILE A 722 55.15 -3.21 47.31
C ILE A 722 54.20 -2.29 48.07
N THR A 723 54.67 -1.13 48.56
CA THR A 723 53.87 -0.19 49.34
C THR A 723 52.66 0.31 48.53
N ASP A 724 52.90 0.96 47.39
CA ASP A 724 51.85 1.43 46.48
C ASP A 724 50.95 0.28 46.00
N HIS A 725 51.51 -0.91 45.80
CA HIS A 725 50.75 -2.07 45.35
C HIS A 725 49.75 -2.56 46.40
N ILE A 726 50.13 -2.58 47.69
CA ILE A 726 49.23 -2.95 48.78
C ILE A 726 48.13 -1.90 48.95
N GLU A 727 48.46 -0.61 48.87
CA GLU A 727 47.47 0.47 48.99
C GLU A 727 46.47 0.48 47.84
N ILE A 728 46.96 0.32 46.60
CA ILE A 728 46.10 0.19 45.41
C ILE A 728 45.27 -1.09 45.49
N GLN A 729 45.84 -2.20 45.97
CA GLN A 729 45.10 -3.46 46.12
C GLN A 729 43.94 -3.31 47.11
N GLN A 730 44.16 -2.66 48.26
CA GLN A 730 43.08 -2.38 49.21
C GLN A 730 42.02 -1.43 48.63
N ALA A 731 42.44 -0.34 47.97
CA ALA A 731 41.51 0.59 47.33
C ALA A 731 40.71 -0.06 46.19
N LEU A 732 41.34 -0.96 45.42
CA LEU A 732 40.69 -1.71 44.36
C LEU A 732 39.72 -2.75 44.92
N GLU A 733 40.05 -3.41 46.03
CA GLU A 733 39.19 -4.36 46.72
C GLU A 733 37.94 -3.66 47.28
N GLU A 734 38.10 -2.49 47.92
CA GLU A 734 36.98 -1.66 48.35
C GLU A 734 36.12 -1.16 47.17
N SER A 735 36.74 -0.71 46.09
CA SER A 735 36.02 -0.28 44.89
C SER A 735 35.31 -1.44 44.19
N ASN A 736 35.88 -2.64 44.20
CA ASN A 736 35.24 -3.84 43.66
C ASN A 736 34.03 -4.24 44.50
N ILE A 737 34.11 -4.16 45.82
CA ILE A 737 32.97 -4.43 46.72
C ILE A 737 31.83 -3.44 46.47
N ASP A 738 32.09 -2.14 46.33
CA ASP A 738 31.04 -1.16 45.98
C ASP A 738 30.45 -1.40 44.59
N LEU A 739 31.31 -1.73 43.61
CA LEU A 739 30.89 -2.00 42.25
C LEU A 739 30.04 -3.27 42.18
N GLU A 740 30.41 -4.35 42.86
CA GLU A 740 29.63 -5.59 42.94
C GLU A 740 28.28 -5.35 43.62
N ALA A 741 28.25 -4.58 44.71
CA ALA A 741 26.99 -4.21 45.36
C ALA A 741 26.08 -3.39 44.40
N ARG A 742 26.66 -2.46 43.63
CA ARG A 742 25.93 -1.64 42.66
C ARG A 742 25.47 -2.43 41.44
N ILE A 743 26.31 -3.32 40.92
CA ILE A 743 25.98 -4.25 39.83
C ILE A 743 24.86 -5.17 40.27
N LYS A 744 24.92 -5.74 41.47
CA LYS A 744 23.88 -6.62 42.00
C LYS A 744 22.54 -5.88 42.12
N ARG A 745 22.53 -4.68 42.71
CA ARG A 745 21.31 -3.84 42.79
C ARG A 745 20.76 -3.50 41.40
N ARG A 746 21.60 -3.08 40.45
CA ARG A 746 21.19 -2.79 39.07
C ARG A 746 20.70 -4.03 38.32
N THR A 747 21.28 -5.19 38.59
CA THR A 747 20.89 -6.45 37.97
C THR A 747 19.52 -6.88 38.50
N GLU A 748 19.28 -6.76 39.81
CA GLU A 748 17.97 -6.97 40.42
C GLU A 748 16.91 -6.01 39.87
N GLU A 749 17.22 -4.71 39.76
CA GLU A 749 16.33 -3.71 39.14
C GLU A 749 16.02 -4.01 37.66
N VAL A 750 17.03 -4.45 36.89
CA VAL A 750 16.83 -4.84 35.49
C VAL A 750 16.00 -6.12 35.40
N HIS A 751 16.19 -7.08 36.32
CA HIS A 751 15.37 -8.29 36.37
C HIS A 751 13.90 -8.00 36.71
N THR A 752 13.64 -7.11 37.67
CA THR A 752 12.27 -6.70 38.01
C THR A 752 11.61 -5.94 36.87
N ILE A 753 12.31 -4.98 36.25
CA ILE A 753 11.81 -4.24 35.08
C ILE A 753 11.56 -5.18 33.91
N ASN A 754 12.48 -6.12 33.63
CA ASN A 754 12.28 -7.11 32.57
C ASN A 754 11.10 -8.04 32.86
N ALA A 755 10.86 -8.41 34.12
CA ALA A 755 9.69 -9.20 34.50
C ALA A 755 8.38 -8.41 34.28
N GLU A 756 8.32 -7.15 34.67
CA GLU A 756 7.16 -6.27 34.40
C GLU A 756 6.92 -6.06 32.91
N LEU A 757 7.98 -5.82 32.13
CA LEU A 757 7.88 -5.67 30.67
C LEU A 757 7.37 -6.94 30.00
N ARG A 758 7.84 -8.12 30.45
CA ARG A 758 7.34 -9.40 29.94
C ARG A 758 5.85 -9.57 30.23
N LEU A 759 5.40 -9.25 31.45
CA LEU A 759 3.99 -9.30 31.82
C LEU A 759 3.13 -8.34 30.98
N GLU A 760 3.59 -7.11 30.73
CA GLU A 760 2.83 -6.15 29.90
C GLU A 760 2.83 -6.55 28.41
N ILE A 761 3.92 -7.13 27.89
CA ILE A 761 3.96 -7.68 26.52
C ILE A 761 2.98 -8.84 26.38
N GLU A 762 2.94 -9.75 27.35
CA GLU A 762 2.02 -10.88 27.37
C GLU A 762 0.57 -10.40 27.44
N ARG A 763 0.27 -9.41 28.29
CA ARG A 763 -1.05 -8.79 28.39
C ARG A 763 -1.50 -8.13 27.08
N ARG A 764 -0.60 -7.42 26.39
CA ARG A 764 -0.89 -6.80 25.08
C ARG A 764 -1.08 -7.83 23.98
N SER A 765 -0.23 -8.86 23.93
CA SER A 765 -0.34 -9.94 22.95
C SER A 765 -1.65 -10.72 23.12
N GLY A 766 -2.07 -10.98 24.36
CA GLY A 766 -3.38 -11.57 24.67
C GLY A 766 -4.54 -10.71 24.14
N ALA A 767 -4.54 -9.42 24.47
CA ALA A 767 -5.58 -8.49 24.02
C ALA A 767 -5.63 -8.33 22.48
N GLU A 768 -4.48 -8.32 21.81
CA GLU A 768 -4.41 -8.26 20.35
C GLU A 768 -4.96 -9.54 19.71
N THR A 769 -4.64 -10.70 20.28
CA THR A 769 -5.15 -11.99 19.81
C THR A 769 -6.67 -12.09 19.99
N GLU A 770 -7.19 -11.62 21.13
CA GLU A 770 -8.64 -11.55 21.37
C GLU A 770 -9.34 -10.60 20.40
N LEU A 771 -8.78 -9.42 20.12
CA LEU A 771 -9.34 -8.47 19.16
C LEU A 771 -9.36 -9.05 17.74
N ILE A 772 -8.28 -9.70 17.30
CA ILE A 772 -8.23 -10.35 15.99
C ILE A 772 -9.28 -11.47 15.91
N ARG A 773 -9.42 -12.28 16.96
CA ARG A 773 -10.43 -13.35 17.03
C ARG A 773 -11.85 -12.77 17.02
N ALA A 774 -12.13 -11.72 17.78
CA ALA A 774 -13.43 -11.07 17.84
C ALA A 774 -13.81 -10.43 16.50
N ARG A 775 -12.85 -9.76 15.84
CA ARG A 775 -13.05 -9.17 14.51
C ARG A 775 -13.31 -10.24 13.46
N LYS A 776 -12.50 -11.31 13.45
CA LYS A 776 -12.68 -12.43 12.53
C LYS A 776 -14.05 -13.10 12.74
N ALA A 777 -14.45 -13.33 14.00
CA ALA A 777 -15.77 -13.85 14.32
C ALA A 777 -16.91 -12.91 13.86
N ALA A 778 -16.74 -11.59 13.96
CA ALA A 778 -17.73 -10.63 13.47
C ALA A 778 -17.82 -10.60 11.93
N GLU A 779 -16.68 -10.67 11.23
CA GLU A 779 -16.61 -10.73 9.78
C GLU A 779 -17.19 -12.06 9.25
N ASP A 780 -16.83 -13.19 9.87
CA ASP A 780 -17.36 -14.52 9.55
C ASP A 780 -18.87 -14.60 9.85
N ALA A 781 -19.34 -14.00 10.94
CA ALA A 781 -20.78 -13.92 11.25
C ALA A 781 -21.53 -13.07 10.22
N ASN A 782 -20.96 -11.96 9.76
CA ASN A 782 -21.60 -11.10 8.76
C ASN A 782 -21.65 -11.78 7.38
N ALA A 783 -20.56 -12.43 6.96
CA ALA A 783 -20.52 -13.21 5.73
C ALA A 783 -21.48 -14.42 5.77
N SER A 784 -21.55 -15.10 6.92
CA SER A 784 -22.49 -16.21 7.13
C SER A 784 -23.94 -15.73 7.12
N LYS A 785 -24.25 -14.56 7.70
CA LYS A 785 -25.59 -13.96 7.67
C LYS A 785 -26.04 -13.64 6.24
N THR A 786 -25.17 -13.07 5.42
CA THR A 786 -25.49 -12.74 4.02
C THR A 786 -25.70 -14.00 3.18
N ARG A 787 -24.81 -14.99 3.32
CA ARG A 787 -24.94 -16.28 2.62
C ARG A 787 -26.19 -17.04 3.07
N PHE A 788 -26.48 -17.02 4.38
CA PHE A 788 -27.69 -17.61 4.94
C PHE A 788 -28.95 -16.95 4.39
N LEU A 789 -28.99 -15.61 4.29
CA LEU A 789 -30.16 -14.91 3.73
C LEU A 789 -30.38 -15.22 2.24
N ALA A 790 -29.30 -15.35 1.46
CA ALA A 790 -29.40 -15.73 0.04
C ALA A 790 -29.90 -17.17 -0.14
N LEU A 791 -29.34 -18.13 0.58
CA LEU A 791 -29.75 -19.54 0.55
C LEU A 791 -31.17 -19.73 1.10
N ALA A 792 -31.47 -19.16 2.28
CA ALA A 792 -32.80 -19.28 2.88
C ALA A 792 -33.89 -18.62 2.02
N SER A 793 -33.58 -17.54 1.30
CA SER A 793 -34.57 -16.94 0.41
C SER A 793 -34.87 -17.83 -0.80
N HIS A 794 -33.86 -18.49 -1.36
CA HIS A 794 -34.04 -19.47 -2.43
C HIS A 794 -34.92 -20.64 -1.97
N ASP A 795 -34.59 -21.22 -0.81
CA ASP A 795 -35.28 -22.39 -0.26
C ASP A 795 -36.72 -22.08 0.19
N VAL A 796 -37.04 -20.81 0.51
CA VAL A 796 -38.41 -20.40 0.85
C VAL A 796 -39.20 -19.97 -0.40
N LEU A 797 -38.55 -19.45 -1.45
CA LEU A 797 -39.22 -19.07 -2.71
C LEU A 797 -39.74 -20.29 -3.49
N GLN A 798 -39.02 -21.42 -3.46
CA GLN A 798 -39.43 -22.65 -4.14
C GLN A 798 -40.79 -23.20 -3.68
N PRO A 799 -41.03 -23.47 -2.37
CA PRO A 799 -42.32 -23.97 -1.93
C PRO A 799 -43.46 -22.95 -2.11
N LEU A 800 -43.16 -21.65 -2.03
CA LEU A 800 -44.15 -20.60 -2.32
C LEU A 800 -44.56 -20.58 -3.80
N ASN A 801 -43.64 -20.87 -4.72
CA ASN A 801 -43.94 -21.00 -6.14
C ASN A 801 -44.89 -22.17 -6.42
N ALA A 802 -44.61 -23.35 -5.85
CA ALA A 802 -45.49 -24.51 -5.97
C ALA A 802 -46.88 -24.23 -5.38
N ALA A 803 -46.95 -23.66 -4.16
CA ALA A 803 -48.21 -23.29 -3.52
C ALA A 803 -49.05 -22.33 -4.40
N LYS A 804 -48.40 -21.33 -5.03
CA LYS A 804 -49.06 -20.39 -5.92
C LYS A 804 -49.62 -21.07 -7.17
N LEU A 805 -48.86 -21.96 -7.79
CA LEU A 805 -49.32 -22.73 -8.95
C LEU A 805 -50.52 -23.61 -8.60
N TYR A 806 -50.52 -24.28 -7.44
CA TYR A 806 -51.67 -25.05 -6.96
C TYR A 806 -52.90 -24.19 -6.68
N ILE A 807 -52.73 -23.04 -6.00
CA ILE A 807 -53.82 -22.10 -5.72
C ILE A 807 -54.45 -21.60 -7.02
N SER A 808 -53.63 -21.21 -8.01
CA SER A 808 -54.14 -20.80 -9.32
C SER A 808 -54.81 -21.94 -10.08
N ALA A 809 -54.32 -23.17 -9.96
CA ALA A 809 -54.99 -24.34 -10.53
C ALA A 809 -56.36 -24.60 -9.88
N LEU A 810 -56.51 -24.31 -8.57
CA LEU A 810 -57.78 -24.41 -7.84
C LEU A 810 -58.74 -23.26 -8.17
N GLU A 811 -58.25 -22.03 -8.37
CA GLU A 811 -59.07 -20.87 -8.77
C GLU A 811 -59.77 -21.06 -10.13
N GLU A 812 -59.19 -21.86 -11.04
CA GLU A 812 -59.79 -22.21 -12.33
C GLU A 812 -60.90 -23.30 -12.22
N GLN A 813 -61.26 -23.74 -11.01
CA GLN A 813 -62.28 -24.76 -10.73
C GLN A 813 -63.60 -24.11 -10.31
N GLU A 814 -64.73 -24.67 -10.79
CA GLU A 814 -66.06 -24.27 -10.31
C GLU A 814 -66.25 -24.78 -8.88
N LEU A 815 -65.95 -23.92 -7.90
CA LEU A 815 -65.98 -24.23 -6.48
C LEU A 815 -67.17 -23.55 -5.81
N SER A 816 -67.64 -24.11 -4.69
CA SER A 816 -68.67 -23.46 -3.87
C SER A 816 -68.16 -22.12 -3.32
N ASN A 817 -69.05 -21.13 -3.19
CA ASN A 817 -68.71 -19.76 -2.78
C ASN A 817 -67.86 -19.70 -1.49
N GLY A 818 -68.08 -20.60 -0.53
CA GLY A 818 -67.30 -20.67 0.71
C GLY A 818 -65.86 -21.17 0.51
N VAL A 819 -65.62 -22.11 -0.42
CA VAL A 819 -64.27 -22.61 -0.73
C VAL A 819 -63.50 -21.59 -1.56
N HIS A 820 -64.19 -20.87 -2.46
CA HIS A 820 -63.59 -19.78 -3.23
C HIS A 820 -63.05 -18.66 -2.33
N GLU A 821 -63.78 -18.29 -1.28
CA GLU A 821 -63.33 -17.27 -0.32
C GLU A 821 -62.07 -17.73 0.47
N ILE A 822 -62.00 -19.01 0.82
CA ILE A 822 -60.82 -19.59 1.50
C ILE A 822 -59.61 -19.57 0.57
N ILE A 823 -59.77 -19.97 -0.69
CA ILE A 823 -58.69 -19.96 -1.69
C ILE A 823 -58.19 -18.54 -1.94
N GLN A 824 -59.09 -17.55 -2.05
CA GLN A 824 -58.69 -16.14 -2.18
C GLN A 824 -57.88 -15.65 -0.97
N LYS A 825 -58.26 -16.02 0.26
CA LYS A 825 -57.49 -15.69 1.48
C LYS A 825 -56.12 -16.36 1.47
N LEU A 826 -56.04 -17.61 1.01
CA LEU A 826 -54.79 -18.37 0.90
C LEU A 826 -53.87 -17.77 -0.18
N HIS A 827 -54.42 -17.41 -1.34
CA HIS A 827 -53.74 -16.67 -2.40
C HIS A 827 -53.15 -15.35 -1.89
N HIS A 828 -53.94 -14.59 -1.13
CA HIS A 828 -53.49 -13.33 -0.53
C HIS A 828 -52.35 -13.55 0.48
N SER A 829 -52.42 -14.60 1.30
CA SER A 829 -51.38 -14.95 2.27
C SER A 829 -50.06 -15.33 1.60
N VAL A 830 -50.11 -16.22 0.59
CA VAL A 830 -48.94 -16.64 -0.19
C VAL A 830 -48.31 -15.46 -0.93
N THR A 831 -49.14 -14.63 -1.59
CA THR A 831 -48.66 -13.43 -2.29
C THR A 831 -48.05 -12.40 -1.32
N SER A 832 -48.59 -12.29 -0.10
CA SER A 832 -48.02 -11.42 0.92
C SER A 832 -46.66 -11.91 1.39
N SER A 833 -46.51 -13.21 1.65
CA SER A 833 -45.23 -13.82 2.01
C SER A 833 -44.17 -13.66 0.92
N GLU A 834 -44.56 -13.84 -0.35
CA GLU A 834 -43.71 -13.58 -1.53
C GLU A 834 -43.20 -12.13 -1.54
N ALA A 835 -44.10 -11.15 -1.36
CA ALA A 835 -43.73 -9.74 -1.36
C ALA A 835 -42.76 -9.38 -0.22
N LEU A 836 -42.90 -10.02 0.94
CA LEU A 836 -42.03 -9.79 2.09
C LEU A 836 -40.62 -10.32 1.87
N ILE A 837 -40.51 -11.55 1.37
CA ILE A 837 -39.21 -12.18 1.06
C ILE A 837 -38.54 -11.40 -0.08
N GLY A 838 -39.28 -11.03 -1.12
CA GLY A 838 -38.78 -10.18 -2.20
C GLY A 838 -38.23 -8.85 -1.68
N THR A 839 -38.96 -8.19 -0.79
CA THR A 839 -38.51 -6.91 -0.18
C THR A 839 -37.23 -7.10 0.64
N LEU A 840 -37.10 -8.22 1.37
CA LEU A 840 -35.93 -8.52 2.19
C LEU A 840 -34.69 -8.81 1.33
N LEU A 841 -34.87 -9.56 0.23
CA LEU A 841 -33.85 -9.77 -0.79
C LEU A 841 -33.41 -8.46 -1.44
N ASP A 842 -34.34 -7.60 -1.81
CA ASP A 842 -34.05 -6.31 -2.43
C ASP A 842 -33.22 -5.41 -1.49
N ILE A 843 -33.51 -5.42 -0.19
CA ILE A 843 -32.69 -4.74 0.83
C ILE A 843 -31.27 -5.30 0.86
N SER A 844 -31.13 -6.63 0.88
CA SER A 844 -29.81 -7.29 0.89
C SER A 844 -28.98 -6.94 -0.34
N ARG A 845 -29.58 -6.92 -1.54
CA ARG A 845 -28.89 -6.56 -2.79
C ARG A 845 -28.55 -5.07 -2.86
N LEU A 846 -29.40 -4.20 -2.33
CA LEU A 846 -29.14 -2.77 -2.23
C LEU A 846 -27.98 -2.44 -1.28
N ASP A 847 -27.87 -3.15 -0.13
CA ASP A 847 -26.78 -2.95 0.84
C ASP A 847 -25.42 -3.44 0.31
N GLN A 848 -25.42 -4.40 -0.62
CA GLN A 848 -24.22 -4.91 -1.30
C GLN A 848 -23.81 -4.06 -2.53
N GLY A 849 -24.68 -3.16 -2.99
CA GLY A 849 -24.44 -2.31 -4.16
C GLY A 849 -24.56 -3.02 -5.50
N GLU A 850 -25.23 -4.18 -5.54
CA GLU A 850 -25.37 -5.01 -6.75
C GLU A 850 -26.46 -4.50 -7.71
N MET A 851 -27.51 -3.82 -7.23
CA MET A 851 -28.54 -3.23 -8.10
C MET A 851 -28.20 -1.81 -8.54
N LYS A 852 -27.87 -1.61 -9.82
CA LYS A 852 -27.63 -0.30 -10.43
C LYS A 852 -28.90 0.19 -11.16
N PRO A 853 -29.32 1.46 -10.99
CA PRO A 853 -30.52 1.97 -11.66
C PRO A 853 -30.26 2.20 -13.16
N ASP A 854 -31.22 1.79 -14.00
CA ASP A 854 -31.22 2.13 -15.42
C ASP A 854 -31.99 3.43 -15.66
N ILE A 855 -31.27 4.53 -15.83
CA ILE A 855 -31.86 5.87 -15.86
C ILE A 855 -32.25 6.26 -17.29
N GLU A 856 -33.56 6.21 -17.59
CA GLU A 856 -34.12 6.55 -18.90
C GLU A 856 -35.21 7.65 -18.81
N PRO A 857 -35.60 8.30 -19.92
CA PRO A 857 -36.77 9.17 -19.98
C PRO A 857 -38.07 8.38 -19.79
N VAL A 858 -38.81 8.69 -18.71
CA VAL A 858 -40.05 7.99 -18.35
C VAL A 858 -41.25 8.93 -18.40
N ASP A 859 -42.31 8.54 -19.13
CA ASP A 859 -43.63 9.17 -19.04
C ASP A 859 -44.29 8.81 -17.69
N VAL A 860 -44.35 9.80 -16.80
CA VAL A 860 -44.89 9.63 -15.45
C VAL A 860 -46.38 9.28 -15.46
N HIS A 861 -47.14 9.83 -16.40
CA HIS A 861 -48.57 9.56 -16.49
C HIS A 861 -48.82 8.13 -16.95
N ALA A 862 -48.16 7.70 -18.02
CA ALA A 862 -48.29 6.33 -18.53
C ALA A 862 -47.85 5.28 -17.50
N LEU A 863 -46.75 5.52 -16.78
CA LEU A 863 -46.25 4.59 -15.76
C LEU A 863 -47.17 4.48 -14.55
N LEU A 864 -47.68 5.60 -14.04
CA LEU A 864 -48.41 5.62 -12.76
C LEU A 864 -49.92 5.45 -12.90
N SER A 865 -50.51 5.63 -14.09
CA SER A 865 -51.98 5.50 -14.27
C SER A 865 -52.53 4.18 -13.72
N PRO A 866 -51.96 3.00 -14.06
CA PRO A 866 -52.49 1.73 -13.55
C PRO A 866 -52.40 1.62 -12.02
N LEU A 867 -51.34 2.15 -11.42
CA LEU A 867 -51.16 2.17 -9.97
C LEU A 867 -52.16 3.12 -9.30
N ILE A 868 -52.38 4.30 -9.89
CA ILE A 868 -53.34 5.28 -9.38
C ILE A 868 -54.75 4.69 -9.39
N ASP A 869 -55.12 3.97 -10.44
CA ASP A 869 -56.44 3.35 -10.56
C ASP A 869 -56.64 2.23 -9.52
N ASP A 870 -55.63 1.38 -9.28
CA ASP A 870 -55.64 0.37 -8.21
C ASP A 870 -55.77 1.02 -6.81
N ILE A 871 -54.94 2.02 -6.52
CA ILE A 871 -54.99 2.72 -5.23
C ILE A 871 -56.32 3.49 -5.06
N ARG A 872 -56.91 4.00 -6.15
CA ARG A 872 -58.23 4.66 -6.10
C ARG A 872 -59.32 3.68 -5.70
N MET A 873 -59.30 2.47 -6.24
CA MET A 873 -60.25 1.41 -5.89
C MET A 873 -60.13 1.04 -4.40
N ARG A 874 -58.91 0.78 -3.93
CA ARG A 874 -58.64 0.47 -2.51
C ARG A 874 -59.02 1.62 -1.55
N ALA A 875 -58.78 2.86 -1.96
CA ALA A 875 -59.20 4.02 -1.19
C ALA A 875 -60.72 4.10 -1.10
N LEU A 876 -61.44 3.85 -2.20
CA LEU A 876 -62.91 3.86 -2.26
C LEU A 876 -63.53 2.77 -1.39
N GLU A 877 -62.98 1.56 -1.41
CA GLU A 877 -63.38 0.44 -0.52
C GLU A 877 -63.25 0.80 0.96
N LYS A 878 -62.24 1.60 1.31
CA LYS A 878 -62.03 2.12 2.68
C LYS A 878 -62.79 3.42 2.98
N GLY A 879 -63.60 3.93 2.04
CA GLY A 879 -64.33 5.19 2.18
C GLY A 879 -63.48 6.47 2.12
N LEU A 880 -62.25 6.38 1.61
CA LEU A 880 -61.31 7.49 1.44
C LEU A 880 -61.41 8.12 0.05
N SER A 881 -61.13 9.42 -0.05
CA SER A 881 -61.02 10.10 -1.35
C SER A 881 -59.57 10.25 -1.80
N LEU A 882 -59.21 9.67 -2.95
CA LEU A 882 -57.91 9.87 -3.60
C LEU A 882 -58.00 10.98 -4.65
N ARG A 883 -57.29 12.10 -4.46
CA ARG A 883 -57.18 13.18 -5.45
C ARG A 883 -55.79 13.19 -6.08
N VAL A 884 -55.73 13.20 -7.40
CA VAL A 884 -54.47 13.08 -8.15
C VAL A 884 -54.31 14.29 -9.07
N TRP A 885 -53.19 14.98 -8.93
CA TRP A 885 -52.83 16.18 -9.69
C TRP A 885 -51.54 15.89 -10.45
N VAL A 886 -51.67 15.41 -11.68
CA VAL A 886 -50.56 15.01 -12.53
C VAL A 886 -50.72 15.67 -13.89
N LYS A 887 -49.68 16.35 -14.36
CA LYS A 887 -49.58 16.81 -15.76
C LYS A 887 -48.76 15.78 -16.57
N PRO A 888 -48.96 15.68 -17.89
CA PRO A 888 -48.10 14.87 -18.76
C PRO A 888 -46.66 15.41 -18.69
N LEU A 889 -45.78 14.65 -18.04
CA LEU A 889 -44.42 15.07 -17.70
C LEU A 889 -43.50 13.87 -17.82
N TRP A 890 -42.28 14.14 -18.29
CA TRP A 890 -41.24 13.14 -18.43
C TRP A 890 -40.15 13.39 -17.39
N VAL A 891 -39.61 12.32 -16.80
CA VAL A 891 -38.53 12.37 -15.81
C VAL A 891 -37.40 11.41 -16.16
N MET A 892 -36.16 11.75 -15.79
CA MET A 892 -35.04 10.81 -15.86
C MET A 892 -35.06 9.93 -14.61
N ALA A 893 -35.44 8.67 -14.76
CA ALA A 893 -35.51 7.71 -13.66
C ALA A 893 -35.50 6.27 -14.18
N ASP A 894 -35.22 5.34 -13.28
CA ASP A 894 -35.54 3.93 -13.50
C ASP A 894 -37.05 3.72 -13.30
N LYS A 895 -37.72 3.15 -14.32
CA LYS A 895 -39.18 2.90 -14.31
C LYS A 895 -39.59 2.03 -13.11
N THR A 896 -38.80 1.00 -12.81
CA THR A 896 -39.08 0.04 -11.73
C THR A 896 -38.92 0.70 -10.37
N TYR A 897 -37.86 1.47 -10.17
CA TYR A 897 -37.61 2.16 -8.90
C TYR A 897 -38.66 3.24 -8.63
N LEU A 898 -38.99 4.05 -9.64
CA LEU A 898 -40.02 5.08 -9.51
C LEU A 898 -41.39 4.46 -9.19
N TYR A 899 -41.78 3.40 -9.91
CA TYR A 899 -43.03 2.70 -9.65
C TYR A 899 -43.09 2.17 -8.21
N ARG A 900 -42.02 1.52 -7.73
CA ARG A 900 -41.93 0.97 -6.37
C ARG A 900 -41.94 2.04 -5.27
N ILE A 901 -41.25 3.17 -5.49
CA ILE A 901 -41.29 4.30 -4.55
C ILE A 901 -42.73 4.81 -4.43
N MET A 902 -43.40 5.05 -5.56
CA MET A 902 -44.77 5.55 -5.58
C MET A 902 -45.77 4.55 -4.98
N GLN A 903 -45.61 3.26 -5.27
CA GLN A 903 -46.44 2.19 -4.72
C GLN A 903 -46.35 2.15 -3.19
N ASN A 904 -45.13 2.17 -2.63
CA ASN A 904 -44.94 2.15 -1.17
C ASN A 904 -45.52 3.41 -0.49
N LEU A 905 -45.30 4.60 -1.07
CA LEU A 905 -45.81 5.84 -0.49
C LEU A 905 -47.35 5.92 -0.55
N LEU A 906 -47.95 5.57 -1.69
CA LEU A 906 -49.42 5.61 -1.86
C LEU A 906 -50.12 4.52 -1.05
N SER A 907 -49.55 3.30 -1.02
CA SER A 907 -50.07 2.21 -0.19
C SER A 907 -50.02 2.59 1.29
N ASN A 908 -48.92 3.20 1.77
CA ASN A 908 -48.83 3.68 3.15
C ASN A 908 -49.84 4.79 3.45
N ALA A 909 -50.02 5.74 2.52
CA ALA A 909 -50.98 6.83 2.69
C ALA A 909 -52.44 6.32 2.86
N VAL A 910 -52.87 5.35 2.05
CA VAL A 910 -54.19 4.72 2.18
C VAL A 910 -54.28 3.85 3.44
N LYS A 911 -53.21 3.12 3.75
CA LYS A 911 -53.16 2.24 4.92
C LYS A 911 -53.32 3.03 6.23
N TYR A 912 -52.56 4.10 6.43
CA TYR A 912 -52.53 4.85 7.69
C TYR A 912 -53.58 5.97 7.79
N THR A 913 -54.38 6.19 6.75
CA THR A 913 -55.56 7.06 6.79
C THR A 913 -56.79 6.21 7.07
N GLN A 914 -57.49 6.48 8.19
CA GLN A 914 -58.74 5.79 8.51
C GLN A 914 -59.94 6.51 7.87
N ASN A 915 -60.02 7.84 8.07
CA ASN A 915 -61.03 8.70 7.47
C ASN A 915 -60.34 9.92 6.84
N GLY A 916 -60.85 10.39 5.69
CA GLY A 916 -60.36 11.61 5.05
C GLY A 916 -59.91 11.43 3.60
N LYS A 917 -58.73 11.93 3.25
CA LYS A 917 -58.27 12.01 1.86
C LYS A 917 -56.77 11.80 1.70
N VAL A 918 -56.41 11.20 0.57
CA VAL A 918 -55.02 11.08 0.10
C VAL A 918 -54.88 11.96 -1.15
N VAL A 919 -53.81 12.76 -1.23
CA VAL A 919 -53.56 13.66 -2.35
C VAL A 919 -52.18 13.39 -2.95
N LEU A 920 -52.15 13.01 -4.22
CA LEU A 920 -50.92 12.90 -5.01
C LEU A 920 -50.74 14.16 -5.86
N VAL A 921 -49.63 14.87 -5.68
CA VAL A 921 -49.28 16.05 -6.47
C VAL A 921 -47.95 15.81 -7.17
N ILE A 922 -47.96 15.83 -8.50
CA ILE A 922 -46.76 15.77 -9.35
C ILE A 922 -46.70 17.06 -10.15
N LYS A 923 -45.68 17.87 -9.89
CA LYS A 923 -45.53 19.18 -10.55
C LYS A 923 -44.08 19.51 -10.89
N PRO A 924 -43.83 20.21 -12.01
CA PRO A 924 -42.50 20.69 -12.33
C PRO A 924 -42.07 21.80 -11.35
N VAL A 925 -40.82 21.76 -10.91
CA VAL A 925 -40.15 22.75 -10.06
C VAL A 925 -38.77 23.01 -10.67
N LYS A 926 -38.61 24.16 -11.34
CA LYS A 926 -37.38 24.52 -12.09
C LYS A 926 -37.00 23.44 -13.12
N SER A 927 -35.84 22.79 -12.97
CA SER A 927 -35.31 21.72 -13.81
C SER A 927 -35.68 20.31 -13.32
N ALA A 928 -36.48 20.19 -12.27
CA ALA A 928 -36.91 18.92 -11.69
C ALA A 928 -38.44 18.79 -11.65
N VAL A 929 -38.93 17.59 -11.38
CA VAL A 929 -40.33 17.28 -11.10
C VAL A 929 -40.42 16.85 -9.63
N SER A 930 -41.28 17.50 -8.87
CA SER A 930 -41.55 17.19 -7.47
C SER A 930 -42.75 16.26 -7.36
N PHE A 931 -42.53 15.16 -6.64
CA PHE A 931 -43.55 14.18 -6.27
C PHE A 931 -43.89 14.40 -4.81
N ARG A 932 -45.19 14.59 -4.51
CA ARG A 932 -45.68 14.79 -3.14
C ARG A 932 -46.88 13.91 -2.88
N VAL A 933 -46.81 13.10 -1.83
CA VAL A 933 -47.91 12.27 -1.36
C VAL A 933 -48.35 12.80 0.00
N TYR A 934 -49.57 13.33 0.05
CA TYR A 934 -50.21 13.84 1.27
C TYR A 934 -51.24 12.84 1.76
N ASP A 935 -51.26 12.59 3.06
CA ASP A 935 -52.30 11.85 3.74
C ASP A 935 -52.86 12.66 4.91
N THR A 936 -54.10 12.36 5.32
CA THR A 936 -54.73 12.95 6.52
C THR A 936 -54.78 11.94 7.66
N GLY A 937 -53.79 11.05 7.74
CA GLY A 937 -53.74 9.96 8.72
C GLY A 937 -53.25 10.38 10.10
N ILE A 938 -52.72 9.40 10.85
CA ILE A 938 -52.29 9.56 12.25
C ILE A 938 -51.17 10.59 12.46
N GLY A 939 -50.44 10.95 11.41
CA GLY A 939 -49.26 11.81 11.48
C GLY A 939 -48.09 11.18 12.23
N ILE A 940 -46.91 11.81 12.14
CA ILE A 940 -45.64 11.32 12.67
C ILE A 940 -45.04 12.41 13.57
N SER A 941 -44.61 12.04 14.78
CA SER A 941 -43.97 12.94 15.75
C SER A 941 -42.50 13.20 15.39
N GLU A 942 -41.95 14.33 15.85
CA GLU A 942 -40.63 14.82 15.41
C GLU A 942 -39.48 13.87 15.77
N ASP A 943 -39.57 13.26 16.95
CA ASP A 943 -38.64 12.25 17.47
C ASP A 943 -38.65 10.94 16.66
N LYS A 944 -39.70 10.70 15.87
CA LYS A 944 -39.87 9.47 15.08
C LYS A 944 -39.58 9.65 13.59
N LYS A 945 -39.40 10.88 13.10
CA LYS A 945 -39.23 11.16 11.65
C LYS A 945 -38.00 10.49 11.01
N ASP A 946 -36.92 10.31 11.77
CA ASP A 946 -35.74 9.60 11.26
C ASP A 946 -35.89 8.07 11.40
N ASN A 947 -36.58 7.63 12.45
CA ASN A 947 -36.74 6.21 12.78
C ASN A 947 -37.74 5.48 11.86
N ILE A 948 -38.73 6.15 11.28
CA ILE A 948 -39.66 5.53 10.31
C ILE A 948 -38.98 4.96 9.06
N PHE A 949 -37.75 5.40 8.77
CA PHE A 949 -36.95 4.89 7.66
C PHE A 949 -36.03 3.74 8.07
N SER A 950 -36.02 3.35 9.35
CA SER A 950 -35.24 2.20 9.84
C SER A 950 -35.97 0.89 9.59
N ASP A 951 -35.21 -0.18 9.36
CA ASP A 951 -35.76 -1.50 9.04
C ASP A 951 -36.54 -2.05 10.23
N PHE A 952 -37.71 -2.66 9.96
CA PHE A 952 -38.63 -3.26 10.94
C PHE A 952 -39.28 -2.29 11.94
N TYR A 953 -39.11 -0.98 11.75
CA TYR A 953 -39.68 0.01 12.66
C TYR A 953 -41.16 0.29 12.39
N ARG A 954 -41.99 0.26 13.44
CA ARG A 954 -43.43 0.54 13.40
C ARG A 954 -43.84 1.46 14.54
N ILE A 955 -44.65 2.48 14.24
CA ILE A 955 -45.10 3.47 15.24
C ILE A 955 -46.15 2.89 16.21
N ASN A 956 -47.04 2.00 15.73
CA ASN A 956 -48.06 1.32 16.54
C ASN A 956 -48.14 -0.18 16.16
N GLN A 957 -48.26 -1.05 17.16
CA GLN A 957 -48.53 -2.50 17.01
C GLN A 957 -50.00 -2.77 16.63
N SER A 958 -50.58 -1.99 15.71
CA SER A 958 -51.95 -2.20 15.24
C SER A 958 -52.06 -3.47 14.40
N ALA A 959 -53.24 -4.10 14.42
CA ALA A 959 -53.59 -5.39 13.78
C ALA A 959 -53.47 -5.44 12.23
N GLU A 960 -53.06 -4.37 11.56
CA GLU A 960 -52.88 -4.36 10.10
C GLU A 960 -51.49 -4.89 9.70
N HIS A 961 -51.49 -5.93 8.85
CA HIS A 961 -50.32 -6.68 8.40
C HIS A 961 -49.33 -5.78 7.63
N GLY A 962 -48.08 -5.70 8.12
CA GLY A 962 -46.97 -5.03 7.44
C GLY A 962 -45.69 -5.06 8.28
N ILE A 963 -44.56 -5.44 7.66
CA ILE A 963 -43.30 -5.74 8.36
C ILE A 963 -42.47 -4.48 8.69
N GLY A 964 -42.84 -3.30 8.17
CA GLY A 964 -42.10 -2.05 8.45
C GLY A 964 -40.84 -1.87 7.58
N LEU A 965 -40.78 -2.54 6.42
CA LEU A 965 -39.64 -2.47 5.49
C LEU A 965 -39.83 -1.45 4.35
N GLY A 966 -41.07 -1.06 4.05
CA GLY A 966 -41.41 -0.27 2.85
C GLY A 966 -40.73 1.11 2.80
N LEU A 967 -40.69 1.85 3.91
CA LEU A 967 -40.04 3.18 3.93
C LEU A 967 -38.52 3.10 3.90
N GLY A 968 -37.92 2.05 4.50
CA GLY A 968 -36.48 1.79 4.38
C GLY A 968 -36.06 1.52 2.92
N VAL A 969 -36.87 0.76 2.18
CA VAL A 969 -36.67 0.54 0.74
C VAL A 969 -36.83 1.84 -0.05
N VAL A 970 -37.86 2.64 0.24
CA VAL A 970 -38.07 3.95 -0.41
C VAL A 970 -36.84 4.86 -0.23
N ARG A 971 -36.26 4.92 0.98
CA ARG A 971 -35.05 5.73 1.24
C ARG A 971 -33.86 5.25 0.41
N ARG A 972 -33.59 3.94 0.39
CA ARG A 972 -32.48 3.36 -0.39
C ARG A 972 -32.66 3.58 -1.90
N LEU A 973 -33.85 3.31 -2.45
CA LEU A 973 -34.15 3.51 -3.87
C LEU A 973 -34.07 4.99 -4.27
N SER A 974 -34.58 5.90 -3.43
CA SER A 974 -34.50 7.34 -3.66
C SER A 974 -33.04 7.81 -3.71
N GLN A 975 -32.20 7.35 -2.77
CA GLN A 975 -30.76 7.65 -2.75
C GLN A 975 -30.04 7.16 -4.00
N GLN A 976 -30.38 5.97 -4.52
CA GLN A 976 -29.82 5.44 -5.78
C GLN A 976 -30.24 6.28 -7.00
N LEU A 977 -31.46 6.82 -7.02
CA LEU A 977 -31.90 7.79 -8.03
C LEU A 977 -31.29 9.20 -7.86
N GLY A 978 -30.45 9.41 -6.83
CA GLY A 978 -29.86 10.71 -6.52
C GLY A 978 -30.87 11.73 -5.98
N SER A 979 -31.95 11.26 -5.35
CA SER A 979 -33.01 12.08 -4.77
C SER A 979 -33.15 11.78 -3.28
N ASP A 980 -33.20 12.80 -2.43
CA ASP A 980 -33.49 12.59 -1.00
C ASP A 980 -35.00 12.70 -0.75
N ILE A 981 -35.54 11.72 -0.01
CA ILE A 981 -36.92 11.77 0.46
C ILE A 981 -37.01 12.59 1.75
N THR A 982 -37.95 13.53 1.77
CA THR A 982 -38.22 14.40 2.92
C THR A 982 -39.64 14.17 3.42
N VAL A 983 -39.82 14.24 4.74
CA VAL A 983 -41.13 14.07 5.39
C VAL A 983 -41.49 15.31 6.18
N SER A 984 -42.68 15.86 5.93
CA SER A 984 -43.30 16.90 6.76
C SER A 984 -44.58 16.32 7.35
N SER A 985 -44.67 16.26 8.66
CA SER A 985 -45.83 15.67 9.35
C SER A 985 -46.03 16.32 10.71
N SER A 986 -47.28 16.32 11.17
CA SER A 986 -47.64 16.66 12.54
C SER A 986 -48.61 15.60 13.05
N PRO A 987 -48.48 15.15 14.32
CA PRO A 987 -49.42 14.19 14.90
C PRO A 987 -50.88 14.61 14.70
N GLN A 988 -51.73 13.65 14.33
CA GLN A 988 -53.17 13.79 14.05
C GLN A 988 -53.56 14.74 12.90
N LYS A 989 -52.59 15.29 12.16
CA LYS A 989 -52.84 16.14 10.98
C LYS A 989 -52.38 15.48 9.67
N GLY A 990 -51.84 14.26 9.73
CA GLY A 990 -51.33 13.51 8.59
C GLY A 990 -49.87 13.77 8.24
N SER A 991 -49.40 13.17 7.15
CA SER A 991 -48.01 13.27 6.67
C SER A 991 -47.92 13.68 5.20
N CYS A 992 -46.78 14.24 4.82
CA CYS A 992 -46.42 14.59 3.46
C CYS A 992 -45.02 14.07 3.16
N PHE A 993 -44.91 13.16 2.19
CA PHE A 993 -43.64 12.66 1.68
C PHE A 993 -43.32 13.35 0.36
N THR A 994 -42.12 13.91 0.25
CA THR A 994 -41.67 14.67 -0.93
C THR A 994 -40.32 14.19 -1.42
N PHE A 995 -40.19 13.96 -2.73
CA PHE A 995 -38.92 13.73 -3.43
C PHE A 995 -38.92 14.41 -4.81
N THR A 996 -37.74 14.56 -5.43
CA THR A 996 -37.59 15.28 -6.73
C THR A 996 -36.74 14.52 -7.73
N LEU A 997 -37.18 14.44 -8.98
CA LEU A 997 -36.43 13.81 -10.08
C LEU A 997 -36.14 14.80 -11.22
N PRO A 998 -35.03 14.67 -11.97
CA PRO A 998 -34.74 15.54 -13.10
C PRO A 998 -35.81 15.45 -14.19
N LYS A 999 -36.21 16.59 -14.76
CA LYS A 999 -37.17 16.64 -15.88
C LYS A 999 -36.50 16.15 -17.16
N ALA A 1000 -37.19 15.30 -17.93
CA ALA A 1000 -36.76 14.80 -19.23
C ALA A 1000 -37.60 15.38 -20.38
N GLN A 1001 -37.12 15.22 -21.62
CA GLN A 1001 -37.88 15.49 -22.83
C GLN A 1001 -38.65 14.23 -23.27
N PRO A 1002 -39.80 14.37 -23.97
CA PRO A 1002 -40.54 13.22 -24.48
C PRO A 1002 -39.69 12.35 -25.41
N GLY A 1003 -39.51 11.08 -25.07
CA GLY A 1003 -38.92 10.09 -25.96
C GLY A 1003 -39.99 9.53 -26.91
N SER A 1004 -39.64 9.25 -28.16
CA SER A 1004 -40.55 8.60 -29.11
C SER A 1004 -40.82 7.15 -28.69
N SER A 1005 -41.84 6.93 -27.88
CA SER A 1005 -42.32 5.60 -27.53
C SER A 1005 -43.39 5.17 -28.54
N THR A 1006 -43.01 4.35 -29.52
CA THR A 1006 -43.93 3.55 -30.33
C THR A 1006 -44.66 2.56 -29.43
N SER A 1007 -45.93 2.82 -29.13
CA SER A 1007 -46.83 1.88 -28.46
C SER A 1007 -47.58 1.06 -29.51
N THR A 1008 -47.12 -0.17 -29.76
CA THR A 1008 -47.88 -1.20 -30.46
C THR A 1008 -48.57 -2.11 -29.44
N ALA A 1009 -49.72 -1.68 -28.93
CA ALA A 1009 -50.58 -2.53 -28.10
C ALA A 1009 -51.57 -3.30 -29.00
N ALA A 1010 -51.18 -4.48 -29.48
CA ALA A 1010 -52.09 -5.43 -30.11
C ALA A 1010 -52.81 -6.27 -29.03
N LYS A 1011 -54.16 -6.26 -29.04
CA LYS A 1011 -54.99 -7.09 -28.15
C LYS A 1011 -54.84 -8.59 -28.48
N PRO A 1012 -54.63 -9.48 -27.50
CA PRO A 1012 -54.60 -10.92 -27.76
C PRO A 1012 -56.03 -11.46 -27.99
N LYS A 1013 -56.24 -12.17 -29.11
CA LYS A 1013 -57.39 -13.07 -29.30
C LYS A 1013 -57.11 -14.41 -28.60
N ASN A 1014 -58.10 -14.92 -27.87
CA ASN A 1014 -58.05 -16.19 -27.14
C ASN A 1014 -57.82 -17.36 -28.11
N THR A 1015 -56.66 -18.02 -27.99
CA THR A 1015 -56.37 -19.31 -28.63
C THR A 1015 -56.35 -20.39 -27.54
N THR A 1016 -57.03 -21.50 -27.81
CA THR A 1016 -57.06 -22.72 -26.99
C THR A 1016 -55.82 -23.59 -27.29
N PHE A 1017 -55.21 -24.20 -26.26
CA PHE A 1017 -53.95 -24.97 -26.36
C PHE A 1017 -54.14 -26.46 -26.66
N THR A 1018 -55.28 -26.85 -27.25
CA THR A 1018 -55.65 -28.26 -27.42
C THR A 1018 -54.61 -29.04 -28.22
N GLY A 1019 -53.98 -30.02 -27.56
CA GLY A 1019 -53.06 -30.98 -28.18
C GLY A 1019 -51.58 -30.62 -28.13
N LEU A 1020 -51.21 -29.50 -27.51
CA LEU A 1020 -49.82 -29.04 -27.40
C LEU A 1020 -49.00 -29.96 -26.48
N GLN A 1021 -47.80 -30.37 -26.89
CA GLN A 1021 -46.87 -31.19 -26.08
C GLN A 1021 -45.72 -30.35 -25.52
N VAL A 1022 -45.60 -30.28 -24.19
CA VAL A 1022 -44.58 -29.46 -23.51
C VAL A 1022 -43.72 -30.34 -22.63
N LEU A 1023 -42.40 -30.25 -22.75
CA LEU A 1023 -41.45 -30.87 -21.81
C LEU A 1023 -41.07 -29.85 -20.73
N CYS A 1024 -41.32 -30.21 -19.48
CA CYS A 1024 -40.95 -29.44 -18.29
C CYS A 1024 -39.80 -30.16 -17.57
N VAL A 1025 -38.70 -29.46 -17.33
CA VAL A 1025 -37.55 -30.00 -16.58
C VAL A 1025 -37.25 -29.07 -15.40
N ASP A 1026 -37.28 -29.60 -14.18
CA ASP A 1026 -37.03 -28.88 -12.92
C ASP A 1026 -36.49 -29.90 -11.91
N ASP A 1027 -35.52 -29.52 -11.09
CA ASP A 1027 -34.92 -30.40 -10.08
C ASP A 1027 -35.88 -30.68 -8.91
N GLN A 1028 -36.88 -29.81 -8.70
CA GLN A 1028 -37.86 -29.93 -7.63
C GLN A 1028 -39.15 -30.58 -8.11
N ARG A 1029 -39.51 -31.71 -7.49
CA ARG A 1029 -40.67 -32.51 -7.86
C ARG A 1029 -42.00 -31.76 -7.66
N GLU A 1030 -42.08 -30.94 -6.61
CA GLU A 1030 -43.27 -30.15 -6.31
C GLU A 1030 -43.57 -29.10 -7.39
N ASN A 1031 -42.53 -28.51 -8.00
CA ASN A 1031 -42.69 -27.57 -9.12
C ASN A 1031 -43.18 -28.31 -10.37
N LEU A 1032 -42.62 -29.50 -10.66
CA LEU A 1032 -43.05 -30.33 -11.79
C LEU A 1032 -44.52 -30.75 -11.65
N ASP A 1033 -44.93 -31.23 -10.48
CA ASP A 1033 -46.30 -31.68 -10.20
C ASP A 1033 -47.28 -30.50 -10.32
N ALA A 1034 -46.92 -29.33 -9.79
CA ALA A 1034 -47.75 -28.13 -9.89
C ALA A 1034 -47.84 -27.59 -11.33
N MET A 1035 -46.73 -27.61 -12.07
CA MET A 1035 -46.68 -27.22 -13.48
C MET A 1035 -47.51 -28.16 -14.35
N GLN A 1036 -47.40 -29.46 -14.12
CA GLN A 1036 -48.19 -30.49 -14.79
C GLN A 1036 -49.68 -30.26 -14.53
N THR A 1037 -50.07 -30.03 -13.28
CA THR A 1037 -51.45 -29.77 -12.88
C THR A 1037 -52.03 -28.55 -13.59
N LEU A 1038 -51.29 -27.43 -13.60
CA LEU A 1038 -51.72 -26.19 -14.25
C LEU A 1038 -51.84 -26.34 -15.78
N LEU A 1039 -50.81 -26.89 -16.44
CA LEU A 1039 -50.76 -26.99 -17.90
C LEU A 1039 -51.73 -28.05 -18.45
N ALA A 1040 -51.91 -29.18 -17.75
CA ALA A 1040 -52.90 -30.19 -18.13
C ALA A 1040 -54.31 -29.60 -18.18
N ARG A 1041 -54.63 -28.69 -17.25
CA ARG A 1041 -55.91 -27.99 -17.21
C ARG A 1041 -56.12 -27.03 -18.39
N TRP A 1042 -55.04 -26.47 -18.93
CA TRP A 1042 -55.07 -25.68 -20.15
C TRP A 1042 -55.20 -26.52 -21.43
N GLY A 1043 -55.27 -27.85 -21.31
CA GLY A 1043 -55.40 -28.79 -22.44
C GLY A 1043 -54.06 -29.18 -23.08
N VAL A 1044 -52.95 -28.92 -22.37
CA VAL A 1044 -51.58 -29.24 -22.79
C VAL A 1044 -51.20 -30.64 -22.28
N LYS A 1045 -50.57 -31.46 -23.12
CA LYS A 1045 -49.93 -32.70 -22.70
C LYS A 1045 -48.53 -32.38 -22.18
N VAL A 1046 -48.28 -32.67 -20.91
CA VAL A 1046 -47.03 -32.30 -20.23
C VAL A 1046 -46.18 -33.53 -20.00
N MET A 1047 -44.93 -33.47 -20.42
CA MET A 1047 -43.87 -34.41 -20.05
C MET A 1047 -43.02 -33.76 -18.96
N VAL A 1048 -42.67 -34.50 -17.92
CA VAL A 1048 -41.90 -33.99 -16.78
C VAL A 1048 -40.61 -34.79 -16.62
N ALA A 1049 -39.51 -34.12 -16.33
CA ALA A 1049 -38.21 -34.74 -16.04
C ALA A 1049 -37.55 -34.05 -14.85
N GLY A 1050 -37.05 -34.81 -13.89
CA GLY A 1050 -36.38 -34.31 -12.68
C GLY A 1050 -34.87 -34.14 -12.83
N SER A 1051 -34.28 -34.64 -13.92
CA SER A 1051 -32.84 -34.63 -14.11
C SER A 1051 -32.44 -34.51 -15.58
N TRP A 1052 -31.17 -34.15 -15.80
CA TRP A 1052 -30.58 -34.04 -17.13
C TRP A 1052 -30.75 -35.33 -17.95
N ASP A 1053 -30.45 -36.49 -17.37
CA ASP A 1053 -30.49 -37.78 -18.06
C ASP A 1053 -31.92 -38.25 -18.34
N GLU A 1054 -32.84 -37.99 -17.41
CA GLU A 1054 -34.26 -38.33 -17.58
C GLU A 1054 -34.90 -37.53 -18.73
N ALA A 1055 -34.55 -36.24 -18.87
CA ALA A 1055 -35.00 -35.41 -19.98
C ALA A 1055 -34.52 -35.96 -21.34
N LEU A 1056 -33.27 -36.42 -21.43
CA LEU A 1056 -32.74 -37.02 -22.66
C LEU A 1056 -33.39 -38.37 -22.98
N ALA A 1057 -33.72 -39.18 -21.97
CA ALA A 1057 -34.43 -40.45 -22.19
C ALA A 1057 -35.88 -40.24 -22.66
N LEU A 1058 -36.55 -39.18 -22.20
CA LEU A 1058 -37.95 -38.88 -22.57
C LEU A 1058 -38.09 -38.41 -24.02
N ILE A 1059 -37.14 -37.61 -24.53
CA ILE A 1059 -37.18 -37.12 -25.91
C ILE A 1059 -36.99 -38.23 -26.94
N GLU A 1060 -36.37 -39.37 -26.57
CA GLU A 1060 -36.26 -40.54 -27.44
C GLU A 1060 -37.61 -41.26 -27.64
N GLN A 1061 -38.52 -41.12 -26.68
CA GLN A 1061 -39.83 -41.79 -26.70
C GLN A 1061 -40.93 -40.90 -27.28
N THR A 1062 -40.93 -39.59 -27.00
CA THR A 1062 -41.98 -38.66 -27.42
C THR A 1062 -41.37 -37.28 -27.73
N LEU A 1063 -41.74 -36.70 -28.88
CA LEU A 1063 -41.20 -35.42 -29.35
C LEU A 1063 -41.95 -34.21 -28.74
N PRO A 1064 -41.30 -33.38 -27.90
CA PRO A 1064 -41.91 -32.14 -27.40
C PRO A 1064 -42.00 -31.07 -28.48
N GLN A 1065 -43.01 -30.20 -28.35
CA GLN A 1065 -43.17 -29.02 -29.21
C GLN A 1065 -42.65 -27.74 -28.54
N ILE A 1066 -42.62 -27.70 -27.20
CA ILE A 1066 -42.07 -26.58 -26.42
C ILE A 1066 -41.26 -27.14 -25.25
N LEU A 1067 -40.15 -26.49 -24.93
CA LEU A 1067 -39.31 -26.78 -23.77
C LEU A 1067 -39.50 -25.71 -22.69
N LEU A 1068 -39.84 -26.13 -21.47
CA LEU A 1068 -39.82 -25.30 -20.27
C LEU A 1068 -38.75 -25.86 -19.32
N MET A 1069 -37.72 -25.09 -19.05
CA MET A 1069 -36.53 -25.62 -18.39
C MET A 1069 -36.07 -24.75 -17.24
N ASP A 1070 -35.83 -25.36 -16.09
CA ASP A 1070 -35.11 -24.71 -15.01
C ASP A 1070 -33.63 -24.52 -15.36
N TYR A 1071 -33.03 -23.43 -14.88
CA TYR A 1071 -31.61 -23.17 -15.12
C TYR A 1071 -30.70 -24.09 -14.29
N GLN A 1072 -31.08 -24.43 -13.05
CA GLN A 1072 -30.22 -25.08 -12.07
C GLN A 1072 -30.52 -26.59 -11.95
N LEU A 1073 -30.17 -27.36 -12.98
CA LEU A 1073 -30.46 -28.80 -13.03
C LEU A 1073 -29.38 -29.70 -12.37
N SER A 1074 -28.18 -29.17 -12.12
CA SER A 1074 -27.05 -29.90 -11.54
C SER A 1074 -26.15 -28.98 -10.70
N HIS A 1075 -25.30 -29.56 -9.85
CA HIS A 1075 -24.26 -28.84 -9.11
C HIS A 1075 -23.03 -28.51 -9.97
N ASP A 1076 -22.93 -29.07 -11.18
CA ASP A 1076 -21.86 -28.76 -12.14
C ASP A 1076 -22.27 -27.55 -13.00
N GLU A 1077 -21.45 -26.48 -13.00
CA GLU A 1077 -21.70 -25.27 -13.78
C GLU A 1077 -21.81 -25.52 -15.30
N THR A 1078 -21.24 -26.63 -15.79
CA THR A 1078 -21.27 -27.01 -17.21
C THR A 1078 -22.57 -27.72 -17.62
N GLN A 1079 -23.33 -28.27 -16.67
CA GLN A 1079 -24.60 -28.97 -16.89
C GLN A 1079 -25.79 -28.13 -16.42
N ASN A 1080 -25.98 -26.98 -17.05
CA ASN A 1080 -27.09 -26.06 -16.75
C ASN A 1080 -28.23 -26.16 -17.77
N GLY A 1081 -29.39 -25.58 -17.44
CA GLY A 1081 -30.57 -25.61 -18.29
C GLY A 1081 -30.37 -24.97 -19.67
N LEU A 1082 -29.42 -24.04 -19.85
CA LEU A 1082 -29.20 -23.51 -21.19
C LEU A 1082 -28.51 -24.55 -22.09
N ALA A 1083 -27.52 -25.25 -21.55
CA ALA A 1083 -26.78 -26.29 -22.24
C ALA A 1083 -27.65 -27.53 -22.60
N LEU A 1084 -28.63 -27.88 -21.75
CA LEU A 1084 -29.55 -28.99 -22.07
C LEU A 1084 -30.53 -28.61 -23.19
N ILE A 1085 -30.99 -27.36 -23.28
CA ILE A 1085 -31.80 -26.90 -24.43
C ILE A 1085 -31.02 -27.08 -25.73
N ASP A 1086 -29.76 -26.64 -25.76
CA ASP A 1086 -28.90 -26.77 -26.94
C ASP A 1086 -28.65 -28.25 -27.30
N LYS A 1087 -28.43 -29.11 -26.30
CA LYS A 1087 -28.25 -30.55 -26.52
C LYS A 1087 -29.50 -31.21 -27.08
N ILE A 1088 -30.69 -30.88 -26.57
CA ILE A 1088 -31.97 -31.41 -27.08
C ILE A 1088 -32.20 -30.93 -28.53
N ARG A 1089 -31.97 -29.64 -28.82
CA ARG A 1089 -32.10 -29.10 -30.18
C ARG A 1089 -31.14 -29.76 -31.15
N PHE A 1090 -29.90 -30.02 -30.72
CA PHE A 1090 -28.90 -30.72 -31.52
C PHE A 1090 -29.26 -32.19 -31.77
N GLN A 1091 -29.75 -32.91 -30.76
CA GLN A 1091 -30.11 -34.32 -30.89
C GLN A 1091 -31.36 -34.55 -31.74
N LEU A 1092 -32.33 -33.61 -31.70
CA LEU A 1092 -33.57 -33.68 -32.49
C LEU A 1092 -33.47 -33.03 -33.86
N ASP A 1093 -32.35 -32.35 -34.17
CA ASP A 1093 -32.15 -31.54 -35.38
C ASP A 1093 -33.34 -30.58 -35.66
N ALA A 1094 -33.88 -29.98 -34.60
CA ALA A 1094 -35.10 -29.17 -34.66
C ALA A 1094 -35.00 -27.91 -33.79
N ILE A 1095 -35.50 -26.78 -34.32
CA ILE A 1095 -35.58 -25.52 -33.59
C ILE A 1095 -36.85 -25.51 -32.74
N LEU A 1096 -36.75 -26.06 -31.52
CA LEU A 1096 -37.86 -26.03 -30.56
C LEU A 1096 -37.91 -24.69 -29.82
N PRO A 1097 -39.08 -24.03 -29.73
CA PRO A 1097 -39.29 -22.91 -28.83
C PRO A 1097 -39.02 -23.34 -27.38
N ALA A 1098 -38.16 -22.59 -26.71
CA ALA A 1098 -37.77 -22.90 -25.34
C ALA A 1098 -37.97 -21.68 -24.42
N ALA A 1099 -38.30 -21.93 -23.16
CA ALA A 1099 -38.31 -20.96 -22.08
C ALA A 1099 -37.44 -21.44 -20.94
N LEU A 1100 -36.46 -20.61 -20.54
CA LEU A 1100 -35.71 -20.79 -19.32
C LEU A 1100 -36.49 -20.17 -18.15
N ILE A 1101 -36.62 -20.93 -17.07
CA ILE A 1101 -37.29 -20.55 -15.82
C ILE A 1101 -36.21 -20.51 -14.73
N THR A 1102 -36.06 -19.42 -14.00
CA THR A 1102 -35.03 -19.34 -12.93
C THR A 1102 -35.42 -18.42 -11.79
N ALA A 1103 -34.93 -18.71 -10.58
CA ALA A 1103 -35.08 -17.88 -9.40
C ALA A 1103 -34.11 -16.69 -9.37
N THR A 1104 -33.01 -16.74 -10.12
CA THR A 1104 -31.96 -15.72 -10.07
C THR A 1104 -31.94 -14.89 -11.36
N PRO A 1105 -32.38 -13.61 -11.31
CA PRO A 1105 -32.26 -12.73 -12.45
C PRO A 1105 -30.81 -12.23 -12.55
N ASP A 1106 -30.08 -12.83 -13.48
CA ASP A 1106 -28.76 -12.39 -13.94
C ASP A 1106 -28.88 -11.78 -15.34
N GLU A 1107 -28.39 -10.55 -15.51
CA GLU A 1107 -28.44 -9.81 -16.77
C GLU A 1107 -27.64 -10.52 -17.86
N ASP A 1108 -26.52 -11.15 -17.49
CA ASP A 1108 -25.67 -11.92 -18.42
C ASP A 1108 -26.41 -13.17 -18.92
N LEU A 1109 -27.22 -13.81 -18.06
CA LEU A 1109 -28.02 -14.97 -18.42
C LEU A 1109 -29.16 -14.58 -19.38
N VAL A 1110 -29.83 -13.44 -19.13
CA VAL A 1110 -30.89 -12.92 -20.02
C VAL A 1110 -30.31 -12.57 -21.40
N ALA A 1111 -29.12 -11.98 -21.45
CA ALA A 1111 -28.43 -11.70 -22.70
C ALA A 1111 -28.12 -12.98 -23.49
N LYS A 1112 -27.56 -14.02 -22.83
CA LYS A 1112 -27.29 -15.33 -23.44
C LYS A 1112 -28.57 -16.01 -23.95
N CYS A 1113 -29.66 -15.96 -23.17
CA CYS A 1113 -30.95 -16.50 -23.61
C CYS A 1113 -31.42 -15.82 -24.90
N LYS A 1114 -31.26 -14.50 -24.99
CA LYS A 1114 -31.65 -13.72 -26.19
C LYS A 1114 -30.78 -14.07 -27.40
N GLU A 1115 -29.47 -14.25 -27.23
CA GLU A 1115 -28.56 -14.67 -28.30
C GLU A 1115 -28.92 -16.07 -28.86
N GLN A 1116 -29.39 -16.97 -28.01
CA GLN A 1116 -29.77 -18.34 -28.39
C GLN A 1116 -31.26 -18.53 -28.74
N GLY A 1117 -32.03 -17.43 -28.82
CA GLY A 1117 -33.46 -17.48 -29.13
C GLY A 1117 -34.30 -18.24 -28.08
N VAL A 1118 -33.87 -18.22 -26.82
CA VAL A 1118 -34.56 -18.83 -25.68
C VAL A 1118 -35.30 -17.73 -24.91
N ASN A 1119 -36.58 -17.95 -24.61
CA ASN A 1119 -37.38 -17.03 -23.82
C ASN A 1119 -37.03 -17.15 -22.33
N TYR A 1120 -37.33 -16.12 -21.54
CA TYR A 1120 -36.94 -16.07 -20.14
C TYR A 1120 -38.14 -15.77 -19.23
N LEU A 1121 -38.29 -16.53 -18.14
CA LEU A 1121 -39.27 -16.31 -17.08
C LEU A 1121 -38.61 -16.41 -15.69
N SER A 1122 -38.91 -15.44 -14.82
CA SER A 1122 -38.45 -15.46 -13.43
C SER A 1122 -39.40 -16.26 -12.53
N LYS A 1123 -38.86 -17.07 -11.61
CA LYS A 1123 -39.60 -17.63 -10.47
C LYS A 1123 -39.81 -16.51 -9.41
N PRO A 1124 -40.97 -16.47 -8.72
CA PRO A 1124 -42.12 -17.34 -8.88
C PRO A 1124 -42.93 -17.02 -10.15
N LEU A 1125 -43.40 -18.06 -10.82
CA LEU A 1125 -44.09 -17.97 -12.11
C LEU A 1125 -45.47 -17.33 -11.94
N LYS A 1126 -45.79 -16.41 -12.86
CA LYS A 1126 -47.15 -15.85 -12.97
C LYS A 1126 -47.90 -16.64 -14.04
N PRO A 1127 -48.98 -17.38 -13.71
CA PRO A 1127 -49.73 -18.19 -14.68
C PRO A 1127 -50.16 -17.40 -15.92
N ALA A 1128 -50.61 -16.15 -15.76
CA ALA A 1128 -50.97 -15.29 -16.88
C ALA A 1128 -49.80 -14.99 -17.84
N LYS A 1129 -48.59 -14.80 -17.31
CA LYS A 1129 -47.38 -14.59 -18.15
C LYS A 1129 -46.95 -15.86 -18.86
N LEU A 1130 -46.96 -16.99 -18.15
CA LEU A 1130 -46.66 -18.30 -18.74
C LEU A 1130 -47.66 -18.62 -19.87
N ARG A 1131 -48.95 -18.37 -19.64
CA ARG A 1131 -50.01 -18.55 -20.64
C ARG A 1131 -49.79 -17.67 -21.88
N ALA A 1132 -49.47 -16.39 -21.69
CA ALA A 1132 -49.19 -15.48 -22.79
C ALA A 1132 -47.94 -15.90 -23.59
N LEU A 1133 -46.91 -16.39 -22.89
CA LEU A 1133 -45.68 -16.87 -23.53
C LEU A 1133 -45.94 -18.14 -24.36
N LEU A 1134 -46.66 -19.12 -23.78
CA LEU A 1134 -47.06 -20.32 -24.50
C LEU A 1134 -47.92 -19.99 -25.73
N GLN A 1135 -48.82 -19.00 -25.65
CA GLN A 1135 -49.59 -18.53 -26.80
C GLN A 1135 -48.69 -17.94 -27.89
N SER A 1136 -47.67 -17.17 -27.51
CA SER A 1136 -46.70 -16.61 -28.45
C SER A 1136 -45.87 -17.70 -29.13
N MET A 1137 -45.38 -18.68 -28.37
CA MET A 1137 -44.59 -19.81 -28.89
C MET A 1137 -45.43 -20.70 -29.82
N THR A 1138 -46.69 -20.93 -29.48
CA THR A 1138 -47.61 -21.73 -30.31
C THR A 1138 -47.85 -21.08 -31.68
N ARG A 1139 -47.83 -19.74 -31.78
CA ARG A 1139 -47.94 -19.05 -33.08
C ARG A 1139 -46.74 -19.32 -33.98
N HIS A 1140 -45.52 -19.27 -33.43
CA HIS A 1140 -44.30 -19.54 -34.20
C HIS A 1140 -44.25 -20.98 -34.74
N ILE A 1141 -44.78 -21.95 -33.99
CA ILE A 1141 -44.86 -23.35 -34.44
C ILE A 1141 -45.84 -23.51 -35.62
N ARG A 1142 -46.93 -22.74 -35.66
CA ARG A 1142 -47.91 -22.81 -36.77
C ARG A 1142 -47.42 -22.11 -38.04
N GLU A 1143 -46.62 -21.05 -37.91
CA GLU A 1143 -46.05 -20.32 -39.05
C GLU A 1143 -44.96 -21.14 -39.77
N SER A 1144 -44.16 -21.93 -39.04
CA SER A 1144 -43.11 -22.78 -39.65
C SER A 1144 -43.65 -23.98 -40.45
N HIS A 1145 -44.86 -24.47 -40.13
CA HIS A 1145 -45.49 -25.56 -40.88
C HIS A 1145 -46.21 -25.13 -42.16
N TYR A 1146 -46.38 -23.82 -42.39
CA TYR A 1146 -47.06 -23.31 -43.59
C TYR A 1146 -46.11 -23.05 -44.77
N THR A 1147 -44.78 -23.10 -44.54
CA THR A 1147 -43.76 -22.87 -45.58
C THR A 1147 -43.31 -24.13 -46.33
N ASP A 1148 -43.77 -25.32 -45.94
CA ASP A 1148 -43.46 -26.59 -46.62
C ASP A 1148 -44.59 -27.09 -47.53
N SER A 1149 -45.57 -26.24 -47.83
CA SER A 1149 -46.66 -26.55 -48.78
C SER A 1149 -46.90 -25.39 -49.76
N ASP A 1150 -45.88 -25.08 -50.57
CA ASP A 1150 -46.03 -24.44 -51.90
C ASP A 1150 -44.85 -24.83 -52.81
#